data_AF-A0AAW5QHH0-F1
#
_entry.id   AF-A0AAW5QHH0-F1
#
_cell.length_a   1.000
_cell.length_b   1.000
_cell.length_c   1.000
_cell.angle_alpha   90.00
_cell.angle_beta   90.00
_cell.angle_gamma   90.00
#
_symmetry.space_group_name_H-M   'P 1'
#
loop_
_entity.id
_entity.type
_entity.pdbx_description
1 polymer ?
#
loop_
_entity_poly.entity_id
_entity_poly.type
_entity_poly.pdbx_seq_one_letter_code
_entity_poly.pdbx_strand_id
1 'polypeptide(L)'
;MRFVLHLEDFGDAPALITQQETVTYSDLADRVHRATARLGNTRRLVLIAGANEIDVLVVYLAALLAGHPVLLAPGDHPAAFEGLIAAYRPDVVVRSIDGTVTIEERGDGSAHVLHPDLALLLSTSGSTGSPKLVRLSHRNVQSNAESIAEYLDIRSTDRAVTTLPMHYCYGLSVIHSHLLRGAAVILTSRSVTDPAFWELFRDHRGTSFAGVPYTFDLLDRFGFDELDLADLRYITQAGGRLSPDRVRAYTQSGRERGWDFFVMYGQTEATARMAYLPPELASDYPQSIGRAVPGGSFRLEPIPDAPDGTGELIYTGPNVMLGYAHTPEDLGLGDVLEGELRTGDLARQIDGGVYEVVGRRSRFVKIFGLRIDLQQVESTLAEQGLTACCVGGTDDMIVAVEGASDLEAVRSASARACGLPVAAVRVCLVDELPRTGTGKPDLRAVAELVHHATPDSPEAESTVVDTAALRTLYAEVLHSGQVTDDSSFVSLGGDSLSYVQMSLRLERMLGYLPQNWHTTAIKDFVPTPRRRWWRAVETNVLLRAVAIVLIVGSHIRLFGVLGGAHVLLGVTGYNFARFHLATPRTERVRHVLGSVARIAVPSMVWLGVVIALTGDYLVTSALLLNGILGPDGWTPEWRYWFIEAIVYILLVVIAVLSIPLIDRVERRHSFWFAMALVGVGLLPRYRVIELGDGNNLILSASMVFWLFALGWAAATSTTVWHRMIVTAVIAATVPGYFSGDLQRELLVIGGLGLLVWLESVPCPPVLSRIAGVLASASLYIYLTHFQVYLPLREDHPWLAFALSILVGILFWQAVTVTLALRRRVGAARAKSDPNPAGTSSGSPPSHAAEMPGRSPVA
;
A
#
# COMPACT_ATOMS: atom_id res chain seq x y z
N MET A 1 0.91 35.17 -23.46
CA MET A 1 0.97 35.59 -22.02
C MET A 1 1.86 36.80 -21.93
N ARG A 2 1.47 37.86 -21.21
CA ARG A 2 2.21 39.14 -21.22
C ARG A 2 3.64 39.01 -20.70
N PHE A 3 3.85 38.28 -19.60
CA PHE A 3 5.18 38.17 -18.99
C PHE A 3 6.23 37.44 -19.85
N VAL A 4 5.82 36.74 -20.91
CA VAL A 4 6.73 36.11 -21.88
C VAL A 4 6.95 37.02 -23.09
N LEU A 5 5.91 37.75 -23.51
CA LEU A 5 5.92 38.66 -24.66
C LEU A 5 6.65 39.99 -24.39
N HIS A 6 6.69 40.42 -23.13
CA HIS A 6 7.17 41.73 -22.69
C HIS A 6 8.42 41.63 -21.81
N LEU A 7 9.28 40.64 -22.04
CA LEU A 7 10.55 40.53 -21.32
C LEU A 7 11.48 41.70 -21.65
N GLU A 8 11.55 42.11 -22.93
CA GLU A 8 12.41 43.23 -23.39
C GLU A 8 12.01 44.59 -22.78
N ASP A 9 10.73 44.77 -22.42
CA ASP A 9 10.18 46.03 -21.88
C ASP A 9 10.86 46.48 -20.57
N PHE A 10 11.54 45.57 -19.86
CA PHE A 10 12.27 45.84 -18.62
C PHE A 10 13.78 46.10 -18.82
N GLY A 11 14.29 45.93 -20.05
CA GLY A 11 15.66 46.29 -20.44
C GLY A 11 16.77 45.66 -19.60
N ASP A 12 17.74 46.46 -19.18
CA ASP A 12 18.94 45.96 -18.49
C ASP A 12 18.72 45.67 -16.98
N ALA A 13 17.46 45.66 -16.52
CA ALA A 13 17.13 45.21 -15.17
C ALA A 13 17.50 43.72 -14.98
N PRO A 14 17.94 43.27 -13.79
CA PRO A 14 18.19 41.86 -13.53
C PRO A 14 16.91 41.01 -13.64
N ALA A 15 16.93 39.96 -14.46
CA ALA A 15 15.82 39.02 -14.60
C ALA A 15 16.08 37.73 -13.83
N LEU A 16 17.23 37.09 -14.07
CA LEU A 16 17.63 35.84 -13.42
C LEU A 16 19.00 36.02 -12.78
N ILE A 17 19.17 35.50 -11.57
CA ILE A 17 20.40 35.62 -10.78
C ILE A 17 20.78 34.24 -10.28
N THR A 18 22.06 33.87 -10.39
CA THR A 18 22.65 32.66 -9.79
C THR A 18 23.93 33.04 -9.07
N GLN A 19 24.56 32.08 -8.38
CA GLN A 19 25.89 32.29 -7.78
C GLN A 19 27.00 32.63 -8.81
N GLN A 20 26.76 32.39 -10.10
CA GLN A 20 27.78 32.45 -11.16
C GLN A 20 27.51 33.55 -12.20
N GLU A 21 26.25 33.76 -12.58
CA GLU A 21 25.84 34.80 -13.53
C GLU A 21 24.57 35.54 -13.09
N THR A 22 24.48 36.81 -13.48
CA THR A 22 23.24 37.60 -13.49
C THR A 22 22.89 37.88 -14.95
N VAL A 23 21.66 37.58 -15.33
CA VAL A 23 21.11 37.73 -16.67
C VAL A 23 20.08 38.86 -16.63
N THR A 24 20.26 39.87 -17.49
CA THR A 24 19.31 40.98 -17.61
C THR A 24 18.01 40.56 -18.31
N TYR A 25 16.98 41.38 -18.28
CA TYR A 25 15.76 41.17 -19.05
C TYR A 25 16.03 41.23 -20.57
N SER A 26 16.89 42.16 -21.01
CA SER A 26 17.46 42.19 -22.37
C SER A 26 18.08 40.84 -22.74
N ASP A 27 19.05 40.34 -21.96
CA ASP A 27 19.74 39.06 -22.21
C ASP A 27 18.80 37.85 -22.17
N LEU A 28 17.83 37.86 -21.23
CA LEU A 28 16.86 36.78 -21.08
C LEU A 28 15.95 36.70 -22.31
N ALA A 29 15.42 37.84 -22.76
CA ALA A 29 14.61 37.89 -23.99
C ALA A 29 15.42 37.42 -25.20
N ASP A 30 16.68 37.82 -25.31
CA ASP A 30 17.61 37.41 -26.36
C ASP A 30 17.87 35.89 -26.35
N ARG A 31 18.10 35.30 -25.16
CA ARG A 31 18.21 33.84 -24.96
C ARG A 31 16.90 33.14 -25.32
N VAL A 32 15.74 33.68 -24.92
CA VAL A 32 14.40 33.15 -25.20
C VAL A 32 14.06 33.21 -26.69
N HIS A 33 14.37 34.30 -27.39
CA HIS A 33 14.16 34.45 -28.83
C HIS A 33 15.04 33.45 -29.62
N ARG A 34 16.31 33.26 -29.24
CA ARG A 34 17.17 32.22 -29.81
C ARG A 34 16.63 30.80 -29.58
N ALA A 35 16.17 30.50 -28.37
CA ALA A 35 15.55 29.20 -28.06
C ALA A 35 14.21 28.99 -28.78
N THR A 36 13.42 30.05 -28.97
CA THR A 36 12.15 30.03 -29.72
C THR A 36 12.39 29.69 -31.20
N ALA A 37 13.38 30.33 -31.82
CA ALA A 37 13.79 30.01 -33.19
C ALA A 37 14.26 28.55 -33.36
N ARG A 38 14.84 27.95 -32.31
CA ARG A 38 15.25 26.53 -32.28
C ARG A 38 14.07 25.58 -32.09
N LEU A 39 13.08 25.92 -31.27
CA LEU A 39 11.86 25.11 -31.09
C LEU A 39 10.89 25.20 -32.28
N GLY A 40 10.97 26.30 -33.04
CA GLY A 40 10.15 26.55 -34.23
C GLY A 40 8.73 27.01 -33.91
N ASN A 41 7.98 27.37 -34.95
CA ASN A 41 6.61 27.92 -34.80
C ASN A 41 5.50 26.88 -34.98
N THR A 42 5.85 25.65 -35.36
CA THR A 42 4.89 24.54 -35.47
C THR A 42 4.54 24.07 -34.07
N ARG A 43 3.30 24.30 -33.65
CA ARG A 43 2.82 23.93 -32.32
C ARG A 43 2.99 22.43 -32.06
N ARG A 44 3.66 22.10 -30.97
CA ARG A 44 4.14 20.76 -30.56
C ARG A 44 4.04 20.61 -29.04
N LEU A 45 3.85 19.40 -28.53
CA LEU A 45 3.88 19.07 -27.11
C LEU A 45 5.34 18.93 -26.63
N VAL A 46 5.76 19.80 -25.71
CA VAL A 46 7.14 19.88 -25.21
C VAL A 46 7.21 19.38 -23.77
N LEU A 47 7.94 18.30 -23.50
CA LEU A 47 8.15 17.76 -22.15
C LEU A 47 9.51 18.23 -21.60
N ILE A 48 9.50 18.93 -20.47
CA ILE A 48 10.70 19.51 -19.83
C ILE A 48 10.94 18.91 -18.45
N ALA A 49 12.18 18.46 -18.21
CA ALA A 49 12.72 18.19 -16.88
C ALA A 49 12.97 19.52 -16.14
N GLY A 50 12.03 19.91 -15.29
CA GLY A 50 12.06 21.22 -14.63
C GLY A 50 13.05 21.27 -13.47
N ALA A 51 14.05 22.14 -13.60
CA ALA A 51 15.09 22.44 -12.61
C ALA A 51 15.27 23.98 -12.50
N ASN A 52 15.72 24.47 -11.36
CA ASN A 52 15.91 25.91 -11.10
C ASN A 52 17.22 26.41 -11.75
N GLU A 53 17.32 26.26 -13.07
CA GLU A 53 18.47 26.55 -13.91
C GLU A 53 18.08 27.53 -15.03
N ILE A 54 18.98 28.45 -15.38
CA ILE A 54 18.69 29.51 -16.36
C ILE A 54 18.31 28.92 -17.72
N ASP A 55 19.07 27.95 -18.24
CA ASP A 55 18.81 27.39 -19.57
C ASP A 55 17.50 26.57 -19.62
N VAL A 56 17.13 25.89 -18.53
CA VAL A 56 15.85 25.18 -18.43
C VAL A 56 14.68 26.18 -18.44
N LEU A 57 14.82 27.30 -17.72
CA LEU A 57 13.82 28.37 -17.73
C LEU A 57 13.74 29.11 -19.07
N VAL A 58 14.87 29.31 -19.76
CA VAL A 58 14.91 29.85 -21.13
C VAL A 58 14.11 28.97 -22.09
N VAL A 59 14.31 27.64 -22.06
CA VAL A 59 13.56 26.72 -22.93
C VAL A 59 12.07 26.67 -22.55
N TYR A 60 11.74 26.76 -21.26
CA TYR A 60 10.35 26.88 -20.79
C TYR A 60 9.64 28.14 -21.33
N LEU A 61 10.27 29.31 -21.20
CA LEU A 61 9.73 30.58 -21.68
C LEU A 61 9.63 30.60 -23.21
N ALA A 62 10.64 30.07 -23.91
CA ALA A 62 10.64 29.94 -25.37
C ALA A 62 9.51 29.03 -25.88
N ALA A 63 9.25 27.91 -25.21
CA ALA A 63 8.15 27.03 -25.54
C ALA A 63 6.79 27.75 -25.41
N LEU A 64 6.59 28.50 -24.34
CA LEU A 64 5.39 29.34 -24.17
C LEU A 64 5.28 30.48 -25.19
N LEU A 65 6.41 31.07 -25.62
CA LEU A 65 6.44 32.16 -26.61
C LEU A 65 6.03 31.66 -28.00
N ALA A 66 6.52 30.49 -28.41
CA ALA A 66 6.10 29.79 -29.64
C ALA A 66 4.70 29.13 -29.54
N GLY A 67 4.03 29.21 -28.37
CA GLY A 67 2.68 28.68 -28.17
C GLY A 67 2.62 27.15 -28.00
N HIS A 68 3.74 26.50 -27.69
CA HIS A 68 3.79 25.07 -27.36
C HIS A 68 3.14 24.78 -26.00
N PRO A 69 2.25 23.77 -25.90
CA PRO A 69 1.91 23.16 -24.62
C PRO A 69 3.15 22.55 -23.96
N VAL A 70 3.48 23.03 -22.76
CA VAL A 70 4.60 22.51 -21.97
C VAL A 70 4.11 21.50 -20.94
N LEU A 71 4.72 20.32 -20.88
CA LEU A 71 4.56 19.33 -19.82
C LEU A 71 5.79 19.43 -18.90
N LEU A 72 5.62 19.97 -17.69
CA LEU A 72 6.70 20.07 -16.70
C LEU A 72 6.68 18.85 -15.78
N ALA A 73 7.84 18.21 -15.62
CA ALA A 73 8.02 17.03 -14.78
C ALA A 73 9.32 17.09 -13.96
N PRO A 74 9.39 16.41 -12.80
CA PRO A 74 10.61 16.23 -12.03
C PRO A 74 11.68 15.47 -12.82
N GLY A 75 12.85 16.08 -13.04
CA GLY A 75 13.98 15.45 -13.74
C GLY A 75 14.76 14.43 -12.91
N ASP A 76 14.69 14.55 -11.59
CA ASP A 76 15.30 13.69 -10.57
C ASP A 76 14.54 12.36 -10.36
N HIS A 77 13.39 12.17 -11.01
CA HIS A 77 12.56 10.96 -10.92
C HIS A 77 12.43 10.24 -12.28
N PRO A 78 13.46 9.50 -12.76
CA PRO A 78 13.48 8.92 -14.11
C PRO A 78 12.26 8.07 -14.45
N ALA A 79 11.78 7.24 -13.50
CA ALA A 79 10.62 6.38 -13.74
C ALA A 79 9.31 7.15 -13.99
N ALA A 80 9.10 8.27 -13.29
CA ALA A 80 7.94 9.13 -13.51
C ALA A 80 8.07 9.89 -14.84
N PHE A 81 9.28 10.35 -15.17
CA PHE A 81 9.56 11.04 -16.43
C PHE A 81 9.36 10.14 -17.66
N GLU A 82 9.94 8.94 -17.65
CA GLU A 82 9.77 7.95 -18.72
C GLU A 82 8.31 7.45 -18.81
N GLY A 83 7.60 7.37 -17.68
CA GLY A 83 6.17 7.09 -17.66
C GLY A 83 5.34 8.14 -18.41
N LEU A 84 5.67 9.43 -18.27
CA LEU A 84 5.03 10.52 -19.02
C LEU A 84 5.41 10.51 -20.50
N ILE A 85 6.65 10.16 -20.85
CA ILE A 85 7.06 9.89 -22.24
C ILE A 85 6.21 8.79 -22.87
N ALA A 86 6.05 7.65 -22.18
CA ALA A 86 5.30 6.51 -22.69
C ALA A 86 3.80 6.82 -22.81
N ALA A 87 3.23 7.56 -21.85
CA ALA A 87 1.81 7.90 -21.83
C ALA A 87 1.43 9.00 -22.85
N TYR A 88 2.22 10.08 -22.95
CA TYR A 88 1.85 11.26 -23.74
C TYR A 88 2.60 11.41 -25.07
N ARG A 89 3.67 10.63 -25.30
CA ARG A 89 4.47 10.69 -26.54
C ARG A 89 4.77 12.14 -27.00
N PRO A 90 5.43 12.96 -26.16
CA PRO A 90 5.74 14.34 -26.50
C PRO A 90 6.61 14.44 -27.76
N ASP A 91 6.36 15.49 -28.54
CA ASP A 91 7.03 15.74 -29.82
C ASP A 91 8.46 16.29 -29.60
N VAL A 92 8.70 16.95 -28.46
CA VAL A 92 10.01 17.45 -28.02
C VAL A 92 10.24 17.07 -26.56
N VAL A 93 11.43 16.59 -26.23
CA VAL A 93 11.84 16.21 -24.88
C VAL A 93 13.10 16.98 -24.48
N VAL A 94 13.09 17.57 -23.29
CA VAL A 94 14.17 18.43 -22.78
C VAL A 94 14.70 17.89 -21.44
N ARG A 95 16.03 17.73 -21.33
CA ARG A 95 16.73 17.31 -20.11
C ARG A 95 17.86 18.27 -19.79
N SER A 96 18.07 18.59 -18.51
CA SER A 96 19.38 19.05 -18.04
C SER A 96 20.19 17.84 -17.58
N ILE A 97 21.43 17.73 -18.03
CA ILE A 97 22.42 16.74 -17.57
C ILE A 97 23.69 17.53 -17.27
N ASP A 98 24.15 17.50 -16.02
CA ASP A 98 25.32 18.25 -15.54
C ASP A 98 25.29 19.74 -15.92
N GLY A 99 24.11 20.37 -15.83
CA GLY A 99 23.86 21.77 -16.19
C GLY A 99 23.79 22.05 -17.69
N THR A 100 23.91 21.03 -18.55
CA THR A 100 23.78 21.18 -20.01
C THR A 100 22.38 20.77 -20.45
N VAL A 101 21.64 21.70 -21.06
CA VAL A 101 20.31 21.43 -21.61
C VAL A 101 20.39 20.74 -22.97
N THR A 102 19.83 19.54 -23.03
CA THR A 102 19.67 18.72 -24.24
C THR A 102 18.21 18.77 -24.70
N ILE A 103 18.01 18.90 -26.02
CA ILE A 103 16.69 18.95 -26.67
C ILE A 103 16.64 17.83 -27.70
N GLU A 104 15.73 16.89 -27.50
CA GLU A 104 15.46 15.75 -28.37
C GLU A 104 14.14 15.98 -29.11
N GLU A 105 14.19 16.12 -30.44
CA GLU A 105 13.00 16.23 -31.29
C GLU A 105 12.59 14.85 -31.80
N ARG A 106 11.29 14.52 -31.69
CA ARG A 106 10.74 13.18 -31.97
C ARG A 106 9.85 13.11 -33.21
N GLY A 107 9.90 14.13 -34.06
CA GLY A 107 9.24 14.18 -35.37
C GLY A 107 9.13 15.60 -35.94
N ASP A 108 8.82 15.69 -37.22
CA ASP A 108 8.78 16.94 -38.00
C ASP A 108 7.53 17.81 -37.73
N GLY A 109 6.62 17.37 -36.86
CA GLY A 109 5.38 18.05 -36.51
C GLY A 109 4.72 17.40 -35.28
N SER A 110 3.55 17.89 -34.85
CA SER A 110 2.86 17.29 -33.71
C SER A 110 2.01 16.09 -34.11
N ALA A 111 2.12 15.00 -33.35
CA ALA A 111 1.23 13.85 -33.47
C ALA A 111 -0.15 14.08 -32.82
N HIS A 112 -0.36 15.21 -32.14
CA HIS A 112 -1.48 15.45 -31.24
C HIS A 112 -2.43 16.53 -31.76
N VAL A 113 -3.73 16.36 -31.50
CA VAL A 113 -4.69 17.47 -31.58
C VAL A 113 -4.57 18.26 -30.29
N LEU A 114 -3.95 19.45 -30.36
CA LEU A 114 -3.70 20.29 -29.19
C LEU A 114 -4.70 21.46 -29.17
N HIS A 115 -5.51 21.60 -28.11
CA HIS A 115 -6.49 22.70 -28.00
C HIS A 115 -5.76 24.06 -28.06
N PRO A 116 -6.21 25.07 -28.84
CA PRO A 116 -5.48 26.32 -29.05
C PRO A 116 -5.06 27.04 -27.77
N ASP A 117 -5.93 27.04 -26.75
CA ASP A 117 -5.67 27.75 -25.49
C ASP A 117 -4.68 27.04 -24.55
N LEU A 118 -4.44 25.73 -24.74
CA LEU A 118 -3.60 24.91 -23.85
C LEU A 118 -2.15 25.43 -23.84
N ALA A 119 -1.60 25.70 -22.67
CA ALA A 119 -0.25 26.25 -22.50
C ALA A 119 0.64 25.37 -21.63
N LEU A 120 0.07 24.75 -20.59
CA LEU A 120 0.83 24.10 -19.53
C LEU A 120 0.10 22.86 -19.01
N LEU A 121 0.88 21.80 -18.75
CA LEU A 121 0.45 20.53 -18.20
C LEU A 121 1.29 20.23 -16.97
N LEU A 122 0.62 20.00 -15.84
CA LEU A 122 1.26 19.70 -14.56
C LEU A 122 0.66 18.44 -13.92
N SER A 123 1.50 17.61 -13.31
CA SER A 123 1.02 16.50 -12.48
C SER A 123 0.48 17.04 -11.14
N THR A 124 -0.55 16.40 -10.60
CA THR A 124 -1.05 16.72 -9.25
C THR A 124 -0.09 16.15 -8.19
N SER A 125 0.37 16.99 -7.25
CA SER A 125 1.35 16.61 -6.23
C SER A 125 0.90 15.39 -5.40
N GLY A 126 1.54 14.22 -5.61
CA GLY A 126 1.28 13.00 -4.82
C GLY A 126 1.29 11.67 -5.58
N SER A 127 1.39 11.67 -6.92
CA SER A 127 1.36 10.42 -7.71
C SER A 127 2.59 10.25 -8.61
N THR A 128 3.70 9.77 -8.04
CA THR A 128 4.98 9.45 -8.72
C THR A 128 4.92 8.28 -9.73
N GLY A 129 3.74 8.00 -10.28
CA GLY A 129 3.49 6.97 -11.29
C GLY A 129 2.10 7.04 -11.95
N SER A 130 1.34 8.12 -11.76
CA SER A 130 0.06 8.32 -12.47
C SER A 130 0.25 9.25 -13.67
N PRO A 131 -0.24 8.90 -14.88
CA PRO A 131 -0.21 9.78 -16.05
C PRO A 131 -1.28 10.88 -16.01
N LYS A 132 -1.97 11.11 -14.88
CA LYS A 132 -2.98 12.17 -14.78
C LYS A 132 -2.31 13.55 -14.75
N LEU A 133 -2.74 14.45 -15.64
CA LEU A 133 -2.27 15.83 -15.75
C LEU A 133 -3.41 16.84 -15.63
N VAL A 134 -3.09 18.04 -15.14
CA VAL A 134 -3.95 19.23 -15.14
C VAL A 134 -3.68 20.03 -16.42
N ARG A 135 -4.71 20.31 -17.22
CA ARG A 135 -4.63 21.11 -18.46
C ARG A 135 -4.84 22.59 -18.16
N LEU A 136 -3.81 23.41 -18.29
CA LEU A 136 -3.85 24.86 -18.01
C LEU A 136 -3.71 25.67 -19.30
N SER A 137 -4.56 26.69 -19.44
CA SER A 137 -4.53 27.61 -20.57
C SER A 137 -3.60 28.80 -20.37
N HIS A 138 -3.24 29.48 -21.47
CA HIS A 138 -2.53 30.76 -21.42
C HIS A 138 -3.25 31.80 -20.55
N ARG A 139 -4.60 31.83 -20.59
CA ARG A 139 -5.42 32.71 -19.73
C ARG A 139 -5.31 32.31 -18.27
N ASN A 140 -5.28 31.02 -17.96
CA ASN A 140 -5.20 30.57 -16.57
C ASN A 140 -3.88 30.99 -15.92
N VAL A 141 -2.77 30.78 -16.62
CA VAL A 141 -1.43 31.14 -16.13
C VAL A 141 -1.26 32.66 -16.06
N GLN A 142 -1.72 33.41 -17.07
CA GLN A 142 -1.65 34.87 -17.07
C GLN A 142 -2.44 35.49 -15.91
N SER A 143 -3.71 35.10 -15.76
CA SER A 143 -4.58 35.71 -14.75
C SER A 143 -4.16 35.38 -13.33
N ASN A 144 -3.60 34.18 -13.07
CA ASN A 144 -3.05 33.88 -11.75
C ASN A 144 -1.78 34.70 -11.46
N ALA A 145 -0.88 34.86 -12.42
CA ALA A 145 0.31 35.69 -12.27
C ALA A 145 -0.03 37.17 -12.04
N GLU A 146 -1.01 37.71 -12.76
CA GLU A 146 -1.53 39.08 -12.57
C GLU A 146 -2.12 39.25 -11.16
N SER A 147 -2.96 38.31 -10.74
CA SER A 147 -3.61 38.32 -9.43
C SER A 147 -2.60 38.24 -8.28
N ILE A 148 -1.61 37.33 -8.36
CA ILE A 148 -0.49 37.24 -7.39
C ILE A 148 0.30 38.55 -7.34
N ALA A 149 0.67 39.08 -8.50
CA ALA A 149 1.47 40.29 -8.58
C ALA A 149 0.73 41.56 -8.13
N GLU A 150 -0.60 41.53 -8.11
CA GLU A 150 -1.45 42.59 -7.54
C GLU A 150 -1.48 42.52 -6.01
N TYR A 151 -1.89 41.38 -5.41
CA TYR A 151 -2.09 41.34 -3.96
C TYR A 151 -0.80 41.27 -3.13
N LEU A 152 0.32 40.83 -3.71
CA LEU A 152 1.65 40.88 -3.07
C LEU A 152 2.36 42.23 -3.28
N ASP A 153 1.80 43.15 -4.06
CA ASP A 153 2.47 44.38 -4.53
C ASP A 153 3.91 44.09 -5.04
N ILE A 154 4.00 43.21 -6.04
CA ILE A 154 5.28 42.85 -6.66
C ILE A 154 5.74 44.03 -7.53
N ARG A 155 6.94 44.52 -7.23
CA ARG A 155 7.59 45.67 -7.87
C ARG A 155 8.76 45.19 -8.71
N SER A 156 9.15 45.94 -9.74
CA SER A 156 10.36 45.65 -10.53
C SER A 156 11.67 45.65 -9.72
N THR A 157 11.65 46.21 -8.50
CA THR A 157 12.77 46.13 -7.56
C THR A 157 12.84 44.83 -6.77
N ASP A 158 11.82 43.97 -6.83
CA ASP A 158 11.79 42.72 -6.07
C ASP A 158 12.75 41.67 -6.63
N ARG A 159 13.19 40.78 -5.74
CA ARG A 159 14.13 39.71 -6.03
C ARG A 159 13.73 38.46 -5.24
N ALA A 160 12.97 37.57 -5.87
CA ALA A 160 12.51 36.34 -5.21
C ALA A 160 13.55 35.23 -5.33
N VAL A 161 13.97 34.62 -4.22
CA VAL A 161 14.82 33.41 -4.27
C VAL A 161 13.96 32.15 -4.43
N THR A 162 14.43 31.22 -5.27
CA THR A 162 13.76 29.92 -5.43
C THR A 162 14.11 28.97 -4.30
N THR A 163 13.12 28.69 -3.47
CA THR A 163 13.12 27.66 -2.41
C THR A 163 12.34 26.40 -2.80
N LEU A 164 11.65 26.44 -3.93
CA LEU A 164 10.77 25.38 -4.44
C LEU A 164 11.15 25.06 -5.91
N PRO A 165 11.00 23.80 -6.37
CA PRO A 165 11.30 23.45 -7.75
C PRO A 165 10.33 24.07 -8.76
N MET A 166 10.81 24.50 -9.94
CA MET A 166 9.96 25.05 -11.00
C MET A 166 8.92 24.07 -11.57
N HIS A 167 9.12 22.75 -11.44
CA HIS A 167 8.12 21.77 -11.86
C HIS A 167 6.92 21.66 -10.89
N TYR A 168 7.01 22.29 -9.70
CA TYR A 168 5.90 22.43 -8.78
C TYR A 168 5.15 23.74 -9.02
N CYS A 169 3.82 23.67 -9.11
CA CYS A 169 2.97 24.81 -9.50
C CYS A 169 3.18 26.09 -8.67
N TYR A 170 3.57 25.98 -7.39
CA TYR A 170 3.91 27.15 -6.56
C TYR A 170 5.28 27.74 -6.94
N GLY A 171 6.34 26.93 -7.01
CA GLY A 171 7.66 27.44 -7.47
C GLY A 171 7.56 28.12 -8.82
N LEU A 172 6.76 27.55 -9.72
CA LEU A 172 6.45 28.11 -11.03
C LEU A 172 5.65 29.43 -10.98
N SER A 173 4.64 29.55 -10.10
CA SER A 173 3.83 30.78 -10.00
C SER A 173 4.64 31.97 -9.46
N VAL A 174 5.67 31.73 -8.64
CA VAL A 174 6.63 32.77 -8.21
C VAL A 174 7.36 33.33 -9.42
N ILE A 175 7.92 32.46 -10.27
CA ILE A 175 8.62 32.87 -11.50
C ILE A 175 7.70 33.70 -12.40
N HIS A 176 6.47 33.24 -12.65
CA HIS A 176 5.52 33.96 -13.52
C HIS A 176 5.15 35.35 -13.00
N SER A 177 4.87 35.47 -11.70
CA SER A 177 4.43 36.73 -11.09
C SER A 177 5.55 37.77 -10.96
N HIS A 178 6.80 37.32 -10.78
CA HIS A 178 7.97 38.20 -10.76
C HIS A 178 8.36 38.67 -12.17
N LEU A 179 8.43 37.75 -13.15
CA LEU A 179 8.71 38.09 -14.54
C LEU A 179 7.65 39.02 -15.16
N LEU A 180 6.40 38.95 -14.69
CA LEU A 180 5.31 39.85 -15.09
C LEU A 180 5.53 41.31 -14.67
N ARG A 181 6.34 41.57 -13.64
CA ARG A 181 6.54 42.89 -13.04
C ARG A 181 7.95 43.46 -13.27
N GLY A 182 8.80 42.78 -14.03
CA GLY A 182 10.20 43.18 -14.20
C GLY A 182 11.05 42.92 -12.96
N ALA A 183 10.60 42.03 -12.06
CA ALA A 183 11.30 41.67 -10.83
C ALA A 183 12.29 40.51 -11.09
N ALA A 184 13.37 40.42 -10.32
CA ALA A 184 14.36 39.36 -10.50
C ALA A 184 13.94 38.05 -9.81
N VAL A 185 14.49 36.93 -10.29
CA VAL A 185 14.43 35.63 -9.63
C VAL A 185 15.86 35.13 -9.36
N ILE A 186 16.19 34.91 -8.08
CA ILE A 186 17.45 34.30 -7.65
C ILE A 186 17.27 32.77 -7.70
N LEU A 187 17.80 32.15 -8.74
CA LEU A 187 17.74 30.72 -9.00
C LEU A 187 18.80 29.98 -8.18
N THR A 188 18.35 29.00 -7.41
CA THR A 188 19.20 28.11 -6.61
C THR A 188 18.50 26.78 -6.33
N SER A 189 19.32 25.75 -6.08
CA SER A 189 18.93 24.43 -5.57
C SER A 189 19.39 24.19 -4.13
N ARG A 190 20.02 25.19 -3.48
CA ARG A 190 20.45 25.11 -2.08
C ARG A 190 19.26 25.09 -1.13
N SER A 191 19.39 24.36 -0.02
CA SER A 191 18.43 24.39 1.08
C SER A 191 18.45 25.73 1.81
N VAL A 192 17.31 26.14 2.40
CA VAL A 192 17.23 27.29 3.33
C VAL A 192 18.05 27.10 4.61
N THR A 193 18.58 25.90 4.86
CA THR A 193 19.49 25.58 5.98
C THR A 193 20.98 25.66 5.60
N ASP A 194 21.30 25.89 4.33
CA ASP A 194 22.68 26.10 3.86
C ASP A 194 23.05 27.58 4.09
N PRO A 195 24.11 27.93 4.86
CA PRO A 195 24.55 29.32 4.99
C PRO A 195 24.80 30.01 3.64
N ALA A 196 25.26 29.27 2.62
CA ALA A 196 25.50 29.81 1.28
C ALA A 196 24.20 30.20 0.54
N PHE A 197 23.03 29.73 0.99
CA PHE A 197 21.73 30.23 0.51
C PHE A 197 21.51 31.68 0.99
N TRP A 198 21.82 31.99 2.26
CA TRP A 198 21.63 33.32 2.84
C TRP A 198 22.75 34.30 2.49
N GLU A 199 23.96 33.80 2.19
CA GLU A 199 24.99 34.58 1.50
C GLU A 199 24.47 35.02 0.13
N LEU A 200 24.05 34.08 -0.73
CA LEU A 200 23.47 34.39 -2.04
C LEU A 200 22.26 35.35 -1.96
N PHE A 201 21.37 35.15 -0.98
CA PHE A 201 20.22 36.03 -0.76
C PHE A 201 20.65 37.47 -0.44
N ARG A 202 21.63 37.66 0.45
CA ARG A 202 22.09 38.99 0.87
C ARG A 202 22.94 39.66 -0.21
N ASP A 203 23.88 38.94 -0.81
CA ASP A 203 24.75 39.44 -1.87
C ASP A 203 23.94 39.95 -3.08
N HIS A 204 22.79 39.33 -3.34
CA HIS A 204 21.87 39.74 -4.39
C HIS A 204 20.64 40.51 -3.92
N ARG A 205 20.58 40.96 -2.66
CA ARG A 205 19.51 41.82 -2.12
C ARG A 205 18.11 41.23 -2.31
N GLY A 206 17.95 39.97 -1.93
CA GLY A 206 16.69 39.24 -1.99
C GLY A 206 15.58 39.96 -1.22
N THR A 207 14.40 40.10 -1.84
CA THR A 207 13.26 40.80 -1.23
C THR A 207 12.12 39.87 -0.84
N SER A 208 12.10 38.64 -1.35
CA SER A 208 11.10 37.64 -0.95
C SER A 208 11.58 36.21 -1.11
N PHE A 209 10.91 35.31 -0.41
CA PHE A 209 11.00 33.88 -0.66
C PHE A 209 9.64 33.21 -0.48
N ALA A 210 9.50 32.05 -1.12
CA ALA A 210 8.35 31.17 -0.95
C ALA A 210 8.62 30.12 0.12
N GLY A 211 7.58 29.70 0.81
CA GLY A 211 7.66 28.61 1.77
C GLY A 211 6.41 27.74 1.73
N VAL A 212 6.63 26.46 1.95
CA VAL A 212 5.58 25.54 2.43
C VAL A 212 5.84 25.28 3.92
N PRO A 213 4.94 24.63 4.69
CA PRO A 213 5.13 24.49 6.13
C PRO A 213 6.53 23.99 6.53
N TYR A 214 7.10 23.05 5.75
CA TYR A 214 8.48 22.57 5.95
C TYR A 214 9.54 23.66 5.91
N THR A 215 9.44 24.58 4.95
CA THR A 215 10.40 25.67 4.81
C THR A 215 10.44 26.45 6.11
N PHE A 216 9.28 26.72 6.73
CA PHE A 216 9.18 27.37 8.04
C PHE A 216 9.69 26.48 9.18
N ASP A 217 9.46 25.17 9.15
CA ASP A 217 10.04 24.24 10.13
C ASP A 217 11.59 24.25 10.10
N LEU A 218 12.18 24.32 8.91
CA LEU A 218 13.63 24.46 8.72
C LEU A 218 14.15 25.84 9.14
N LEU A 219 13.41 26.92 8.85
CA LEU A 219 13.76 28.30 9.23
C LEU A 219 13.76 28.49 10.75
N ASP A 220 12.74 27.95 11.43
CA ASP A 220 12.62 28.01 12.89
C ASP A 220 13.79 27.25 13.55
N ARG A 221 14.17 26.08 13.02
CA ARG A 221 15.34 25.29 13.48
C ARG A 221 16.69 25.97 13.16
N PHE A 222 16.78 26.73 12.09
CA PHE A 222 18.01 27.41 11.64
C PHE A 222 18.25 28.76 12.35
N GLY A 223 17.24 29.34 12.99
CA GLY A 223 17.35 30.65 13.65
C GLY A 223 17.09 31.83 12.71
N PHE A 224 16.03 31.77 11.89
CA PHE A 224 15.67 32.84 10.94
C PHE A 224 15.50 34.25 11.55
N ASP A 225 15.12 34.34 12.82
CA ASP A 225 15.02 35.62 13.53
C ASP A 225 16.39 36.26 13.84
N GLU A 226 17.48 35.50 13.83
CA GLU A 226 18.85 36.00 14.00
C GLU A 226 19.46 36.56 12.69
N LEU A 227 18.83 36.31 11.54
CA LEU A 227 19.32 36.76 10.25
C LEU A 227 19.02 38.24 10.00
N ASP A 228 20.06 39.04 9.78
CA ASP A 228 19.92 40.38 9.21
C ASP A 228 19.64 40.27 7.70
N LEU A 229 18.42 40.66 7.30
CA LEU A 229 17.88 40.58 5.95
C LEU A 229 17.25 41.92 5.54
N ALA A 230 18.03 43.00 5.60
CA ALA A 230 17.56 44.39 5.43
C ALA A 230 16.77 44.70 4.14
N ASP A 231 16.90 43.90 3.08
CA ASP A 231 16.17 44.07 1.80
C ASP A 231 14.87 43.22 1.72
N LEU A 232 14.60 42.35 2.70
CA LEU A 232 13.40 41.51 2.73
C LEU A 232 12.14 42.38 2.87
N ARG A 233 11.21 42.22 1.93
CA ARG A 233 9.91 42.91 1.89
C ARG A 233 8.75 42.02 2.31
N TYR A 234 8.72 40.77 1.90
CA TYR A 234 7.64 39.86 2.24
C TYR A 234 8.03 38.39 2.16
N ILE A 235 7.35 37.57 2.95
CA ILE A 235 7.47 36.11 2.94
C ILE A 235 6.11 35.52 2.58
N THR A 236 6.12 34.48 1.76
CA THR A 236 4.89 33.81 1.30
C THR A 236 4.79 32.38 1.79
N GLN A 237 3.62 31.97 2.29
CA GLN A 237 3.33 30.59 2.67
C GLN A 237 2.16 30.01 1.86
N ALA A 238 2.29 28.77 1.39
CA ALA A 238 1.17 27.97 0.89
C ALA A 238 1.45 26.46 0.94
N GLY A 239 0.62 25.66 0.27
CA GLY A 239 0.85 24.23 0.04
C GLY A 239 0.45 23.30 1.19
N GLY A 240 0.26 23.84 2.39
CA GLY A 240 -0.32 23.20 3.57
C GLY A 240 -0.82 24.27 4.56
N ARG A 241 -1.41 23.88 5.69
CA ARG A 241 -1.80 24.82 6.76
C ARG A 241 -0.61 25.03 7.69
N LEU A 242 -0.32 26.29 8.05
CA LEU A 242 0.49 26.62 9.24
C LEU A 242 -0.42 26.74 10.46
N SER A 243 0.19 26.75 11.65
CA SER A 243 -0.56 27.10 12.84
C SER A 243 -0.97 28.56 12.86
N PRO A 244 -2.16 28.87 13.39
CA PRO A 244 -2.53 30.23 13.73
C PRO A 244 -1.50 30.96 14.62
N ASP A 245 -0.82 30.23 15.53
CA ASP A 245 0.22 30.80 16.38
C ASP A 245 1.51 31.14 15.62
N ARG A 246 1.96 30.31 14.67
CA ARG A 246 3.10 30.63 13.80
C ARG A 246 2.74 31.68 12.76
N VAL A 247 1.50 31.71 12.27
CA VAL A 247 1.01 32.81 11.44
C VAL A 247 1.09 34.13 12.23
N ARG A 248 0.60 34.16 13.48
CA ARG A 248 0.76 35.32 14.37
C ARG A 248 2.22 35.68 14.62
N ALA A 249 3.08 34.71 14.93
CA ALA A 249 4.50 34.94 15.21
C ALA A 249 5.26 35.50 14.00
N TYR A 250 5.07 34.92 12.80
CA TYR A 250 5.68 35.42 11.56
C TYR A 250 5.11 36.78 11.16
N THR A 251 3.80 37.01 11.29
CA THR A 251 3.21 38.35 11.08
C THR A 251 3.75 39.38 12.07
N GLN A 252 4.02 39.00 13.33
CA GLN A 252 4.59 39.90 14.33
C GLN A 252 6.08 40.18 14.06
N SER A 253 6.91 39.15 13.87
CA SER A 253 8.33 39.30 13.49
C SER A 253 8.47 40.16 12.24
N GLY A 254 7.58 39.97 11.26
CA GLY A 254 7.49 40.83 10.07
C GLY A 254 7.16 42.29 10.37
N ARG A 255 6.11 42.56 11.17
CA ARG A 255 5.76 43.93 11.59
C ARG A 255 6.87 44.62 12.38
N GLU A 256 7.62 43.88 13.19
CA GLU A 256 8.75 44.39 13.97
C GLU A 256 10.02 44.64 13.11
N ARG A 257 10.23 43.84 12.06
CA ARG A 257 11.42 43.88 11.18
C ARG A 257 11.19 44.57 9.83
N GLY A 258 9.96 44.97 9.51
CA GLY A 258 9.61 45.75 8.31
C GLY A 258 9.20 44.93 7.07
N TRP A 259 8.74 43.69 7.23
CA TRP A 259 8.30 42.83 6.12
C TRP A 259 6.92 42.18 6.34
N ASP A 260 6.22 41.86 5.26
CA ASP A 260 4.85 41.30 5.30
C ASP A 260 4.83 39.77 5.28
N PHE A 261 3.87 39.16 5.97
CA PHE A 261 3.63 37.71 5.94
C PHE A 261 2.31 37.37 5.25
N PHE A 262 2.37 36.64 4.13
CA PHE A 262 1.21 36.24 3.34
C PHE A 262 0.94 34.74 3.43
N VAL A 263 -0.16 34.37 4.11
CA VAL A 263 -0.74 33.01 4.03
C VAL A 263 -1.60 32.90 2.78
N MET A 264 -1.44 31.83 2.00
CA MET A 264 -2.17 31.64 0.75
C MET A 264 -2.63 30.20 0.55
N TYR A 265 -3.70 30.06 -0.22
CA TYR A 265 -4.33 28.78 -0.53
C TYR A 265 -4.58 28.64 -2.03
N GLY A 266 -4.49 27.41 -2.51
CA GLY A 266 -4.72 27.07 -3.91
C GLY A 266 -4.36 25.63 -4.24
N GLN A 267 -4.69 25.23 -5.47
CA GLN A 267 -4.51 23.89 -6.02
C GLN A 267 -3.90 24.01 -7.42
N THR A 268 -3.35 22.91 -7.96
CA THR A 268 -2.78 22.90 -9.32
C THR A 268 -3.87 23.18 -10.36
N GLU A 269 -5.07 22.67 -10.10
CA GLU A 269 -6.33 22.84 -10.82
C GLU A 269 -6.83 24.28 -10.90
N ALA A 270 -6.28 25.20 -10.09
CA ALA A 270 -6.56 26.64 -10.14
C ALA A 270 -5.28 27.45 -10.44
N THR A 271 -4.32 26.83 -11.14
CA THR A 271 -3.04 27.45 -11.53
C THR A 271 -2.29 28.06 -10.35
N ALA A 272 -2.26 27.32 -9.23
CA ALA A 272 -1.57 27.58 -7.97
C ALA A 272 -2.26 28.46 -6.91
N ARG A 273 -3.07 29.48 -7.23
CA ARG A 273 -3.68 30.37 -6.20
C ARG A 273 -5.18 30.60 -6.34
N MET A 274 -5.90 30.48 -5.23
CA MET A 274 -7.34 30.76 -5.12
C MET A 274 -7.65 31.76 -4.00
N ALA A 275 -6.87 31.77 -2.92
CA ALA A 275 -7.03 32.73 -1.82
C ALA A 275 -5.70 33.24 -1.28
N TYR A 276 -5.78 34.40 -0.62
CA TYR A 276 -4.72 34.97 0.22
C TYR A 276 -5.33 35.64 1.45
N LEU A 277 -4.64 35.53 2.58
CA LEU A 277 -4.91 36.29 3.80
C LEU A 277 -4.09 37.59 3.75
N PRO A 278 -4.74 38.77 3.70
CA PRO A 278 -4.02 40.04 3.75
C PRO A 278 -3.20 40.18 5.06
N PRO A 279 -1.96 40.70 5.02
CA PRO A 279 -1.07 40.79 6.19
C PRO A 279 -1.66 41.60 7.36
N GLU A 280 -2.52 42.57 7.07
CA GLU A 280 -3.25 43.34 8.07
C GLU A 280 -4.25 42.48 8.85
N LEU A 281 -4.89 41.51 8.19
CA LEU A 281 -5.84 40.56 8.78
C LEU A 281 -5.19 39.31 9.37
N ALA A 282 -3.90 39.06 9.09
CA ALA A 282 -3.21 37.83 9.48
C ALA A 282 -3.09 37.66 11.01
N SER A 283 -3.07 38.74 11.80
CA SER A 283 -3.08 38.66 13.27
C SER A 283 -4.47 38.30 13.84
N ASP A 284 -5.54 38.78 13.20
CA ASP A 284 -6.92 38.68 13.69
C ASP A 284 -7.61 37.38 13.24
N TYR A 285 -7.29 36.92 12.01
CA TYR A 285 -7.84 35.71 11.40
C TYR A 285 -6.77 34.68 10.98
N PRO A 286 -5.77 34.35 11.84
CA PRO A 286 -4.61 33.51 11.47
C PRO A 286 -4.95 32.06 11.12
N GLN A 287 -6.17 31.59 11.41
CA GLN A 287 -6.73 30.31 10.97
C GLN A 287 -7.26 30.30 9.53
N SER A 288 -7.41 31.49 8.93
CA SER A 288 -8.10 31.68 7.66
C SER A 288 -7.18 31.46 6.44
N ILE A 289 -7.77 31.02 5.34
CA ILE A 289 -7.14 31.12 4.00
C ILE A 289 -7.30 32.51 3.39
N GLY A 290 -7.98 33.42 4.10
CA GLY A 290 -8.27 34.79 3.68
C GLY A 290 -9.44 34.89 2.72
N ARG A 291 -9.29 35.75 1.71
CA ARG A 291 -10.30 36.06 0.69
C ARG A 291 -9.87 35.49 -0.66
N ALA A 292 -10.83 35.34 -1.58
CA ALA A 292 -10.51 34.97 -2.95
C ALA A 292 -9.52 35.98 -3.56
N VAL A 293 -8.59 35.50 -4.38
CA VAL A 293 -7.63 36.35 -5.10
C VAL A 293 -8.35 37.28 -6.10
N PRO A 294 -7.79 38.45 -6.47
CA PRO A 294 -8.36 39.34 -7.49
C PRO A 294 -8.79 38.59 -8.76
N GLY A 295 -10.05 38.79 -9.18
CA GLY A 295 -10.67 38.10 -10.31
C GLY A 295 -11.25 36.71 -10.01
N GLY A 296 -11.04 36.18 -8.80
CA GLY A 296 -11.65 34.93 -8.31
C GLY A 296 -12.81 35.17 -7.34
N SER A 297 -13.60 34.13 -7.08
CA SER A 297 -14.68 34.15 -6.09
C SER A 297 -14.89 32.77 -5.45
N PHE A 298 -15.48 32.76 -4.25
CA PHE A 298 -15.85 31.54 -3.54
C PHE A 298 -17.36 31.45 -3.33
N ARG A 299 -17.88 30.23 -3.42
CA ARG A 299 -19.24 29.83 -3.05
C ARG A 299 -19.16 28.59 -2.16
N LEU A 300 -19.97 28.53 -1.11
CA LEU A 300 -20.12 27.33 -0.30
C LEU A 300 -21.35 26.55 -0.76
N GLU A 301 -21.17 25.29 -1.15
CA GLU A 301 -22.27 24.38 -1.47
C GLU A 301 -22.62 23.53 -0.23
N PRO A 302 -23.84 23.62 0.32
CA PRO A 302 -24.21 22.87 1.53
C PRO A 302 -24.06 21.35 1.35
N ILE A 303 -23.52 20.68 2.37
CA ILE A 303 -23.43 19.22 2.41
C ILE A 303 -24.31 18.69 3.54
N PRO A 304 -25.13 17.64 3.31
CA PRO A 304 -25.82 16.94 4.39
C PRO A 304 -24.87 16.49 5.50
N ASP A 305 -25.31 16.61 6.75
CA ASP A 305 -24.57 16.22 7.97
C ASP A 305 -23.26 17.00 8.24
N ALA A 306 -23.02 18.14 7.58
CA ALA A 306 -21.95 19.08 7.93
C ALA A 306 -22.40 20.06 9.04
N PRO A 307 -21.47 20.60 9.87
CA PRO A 307 -21.79 21.64 10.85
C PRO A 307 -22.38 22.89 10.18
N ASP A 308 -23.31 23.58 10.87
CA ASP A 308 -23.97 24.78 10.35
C ASP A 308 -22.96 25.82 9.83
N GLY A 309 -23.23 26.37 8.65
CA GLY A 309 -22.34 27.31 7.94
C GLY A 309 -21.16 26.67 7.20
N THR A 310 -20.99 25.34 7.24
CA THR A 310 -19.94 24.62 6.50
C THR A 310 -20.48 24.06 5.18
N GLY A 311 -19.72 24.21 4.09
CA GLY A 311 -20.05 23.65 2.77
C GLY A 311 -18.81 23.22 1.98
N GLU A 312 -19.03 22.57 0.84
CA GLU A 312 -17.97 22.36 -0.15
C GLU A 312 -17.53 23.72 -0.71
N LEU A 313 -16.24 24.01 -0.66
CA LEU A 313 -15.68 25.22 -1.22
C LEU A 313 -15.63 25.09 -2.74
N ILE A 314 -16.44 25.87 -3.42
CA ILE A 314 -16.46 26.00 -4.87
C ILE A 314 -15.73 27.29 -5.22
N TYR A 315 -14.75 27.21 -6.11
CA TYR A 315 -13.99 28.37 -6.59
C TYR A 315 -14.35 28.66 -8.04
N THR A 316 -14.58 29.94 -8.36
CA THR A 316 -14.82 30.37 -9.74
C THR A 316 -13.82 31.46 -10.09
N GLY A 317 -13.07 31.30 -11.19
CA GLY A 317 -12.07 32.28 -11.60
C GLY A 317 -11.38 31.95 -12.93
N PRO A 318 -10.79 32.96 -13.59
CA PRO A 318 -10.13 32.81 -14.90
C PRO A 318 -8.87 31.92 -14.88
N ASN A 319 -8.43 31.51 -13.69
CA ASN A 319 -7.29 30.64 -13.41
C ASN A 319 -7.64 29.16 -13.20
N VAL A 320 -8.93 28.80 -13.23
CA VAL A 320 -9.39 27.40 -13.19
C VAL A 320 -8.99 26.66 -14.47
N MET A 321 -8.46 25.45 -14.32
CA MET A 321 -7.97 24.59 -15.39
C MET A 321 -9.04 24.29 -16.46
N LEU A 322 -8.60 23.98 -17.67
CA LEU A 322 -9.45 23.47 -18.75
C LEU A 322 -10.04 22.07 -18.45
N GLY A 323 -9.50 21.38 -17.44
CA GLY A 323 -9.85 20.02 -17.03
C GLY A 323 -8.61 19.15 -16.84
N TYR A 324 -8.82 17.86 -16.59
CA TYR A 324 -7.74 16.88 -16.55
C TYR A 324 -7.43 16.32 -17.95
N ALA A 325 -6.23 15.75 -18.08
CA ALA A 325 -5.88 14.77 -19.11
C ALA A 325 -5.53 13.44 -18.42
N HIS A 326 -6.02 12.36 -18.99
CA HIS A 326 -5.68 10.98 -18.65
C HIS A 326 -4.99 10.26 -19.81
N THR A 327 -5.20 10.75 -21.04
CA THR A 327 -4.68 10.22 -22.30
C THR A 327 -4.29 11.38 -23.25
N PRO A 328 -3.49 11.15 -24.31
CA PRO A 328 -3.13 12.19 -25.29
C PRO A 328 -4.33 12.86 -25.96
N GLU A 329 -5.43 12.14 -26.15
CA GLU A 329 -6.65 12.63 -26.80
C GLU A 329 -7.31 13.78 -26.01
N ASP A 330 -7.15 13.80 -24.69
CA ASP A 330 -7.68 14.85 -23.82
C ASP A 330 -7.02 16.23 -24.05
N LEU A 331 -5.84 16.26 -24.68
CA LEU A 331 -5.11 17.51 -24.98
C LEU A 331 -5.84 18.40 -26.00
N GLY A 332 -6.76 17.83 -26.79
CA GLY A 332 -7.58 18.54 -27.76
C GLY A 332 -8.86 19.16 -27.18
N LEU A 333 -9.22 18.82 -25.93
CA LEU A 333 -10.44 19.30 -25.29
C LEU A 333 -10.32 20.77 -24.88
N GLY A 334 -11.43 21.50 -24.95
CA GLY A 334 -11.56 22.85 -24.41
C GLY A 334 -11.66 22.88 -22.89
N ASP A 335 -12.23 23.97 -22.36
CA ASP A 335 -12.63 24.09 -20.97
C ASP A 335 -13.87 23.23 -20.69
N VAL A 336 -13.72 22.21 -19.85
CA VAL A 336 -14.83 21.33 -19.41
C VAL A 336 -15.35 21.65 -18.00
N LEU A 337 -14.80 22.70 -17.37
CA LEU A 337 -15.18 23.21 -16.05
C LEU A 337 -15.89 24.56 -16.10
N GLU A 338 -15.87 25.23 -17.25
CA GLU A 338 -16.48 26.56 -17.48
C GLU A 338 -16.02 27.61 -16.45
N GLY A 339 -14.78 27.50 -16.00
CA GLY A 339 -14.19 28.34 -14.96
C GLY A 339 -14.62 28.06 -13.51
N GLU A 340 -15.40 27.00 -13.23
CA GLU A 340 -15.80 26.57 -11.88
C GLU A 340 -15.06 25.30 -11.42
N LEU A 341 -14.32 25.41 -10.31
CA LEU A 341 -13.62 24.31 -9.66
C LEU A 341 -14.32 23.89 -8.36
N ARG A 342 -14.86 22.68 -8.34
CA ARG A 342 -15.17 21.96 -7.10
C ARG A 342 -13.85 21.55 -6.41
N THR A 343 -13.40 22.33 -5.43
CA THR A 343 -12.07 22.13 -4.82
C THR A 343 -11.94 20.80 -4.06
N GLY A 344 -13.07 20.21 -3.65
CA GLY A 344 -13.12 19.08 -2.73
C GLY A 344 -12.76 19.44 -1.28
N ASP A 345 -12.46 20.71 -0.99
CA ASP A 345 -12.18 21.20 0.35
C ASP A 345 -13.49 21.66 1.02
N LEU A 346 -13.60 21.53 2.34
CA LEU A 346 -14.74 22.08 3.10
C LEU A 346 -14.31 23.34 3.80
N ALA A 347 -15.16 24.35 3.72
CA ALA A 347 -14.91 25.64 4.33
C ALA A 347 -16.18 26.21 4.96
N ARG A 348 -15.95 27.16 5.86
CA ARG A 348 -16.97 28.09 6.37
C ARG A 348 -16.49 29.51 6.13
N GLN A 349 -17.43 30.42 5.93
CA GLN A 349 -17.15 31.85 6.00
C GLN A 349 -17.15 32.26 7.48
N ILE A 350 -16.17 33.08 7.88
CA ILE A 350 -16.06 33.62 9.23
C ILE A 350 -16.16 35.15 9.22
N ASP A 351 -16.15 35.77 10.39
CA ASP A 351 -16.13 37.22 10.54
C ASP A 351 -14.98 37.87 9.75
N GLY A 352 -15.12 39.14 9.39
CA GLY A 352 -14.19 39.82 8.48
C GLY A 352 -14.33 39.42 6.99
N GLY A 353 -15.29 38.54 6.66
CA GLY A 353 -15.61 38.15 5.28
C GLY A 353 -14.61 37.18 4.65
N VAL A 354 -13.74 36.58 5.46
CA VAL A 354 -12.72 35.63 5.05
C VAL A 354 -13.18 34.18 5.25
N TYR A 355 -12.46 33.21 4.68
CA TYR A 355 -12.82 31.80 4.67
C TYR A 355 -11.86 30.97 5.52
N GLU A 356 -12.38 30.00 6.27
CA GLU A 356 -11.57 28.98 6.94
C GLU A 356 -11.78 27.63 6.25
N VAL A 357 -10.70 27.02 5.79
CA VAL A 357 -10.72 25.61 5.35
C VAL A 357 -10.68 24.74 6.59
N VAL A 358 -11.89 24.35 7.03
CA VAL A 358 -12.12 23.41 8.14
C VAL A 358 -11.97 21.95 7.71
N GLY A 359 -11.72 21.68 6.42
CA GLY A 359 -11.43 20.31 6.01
C GLY A 359 -11.29 19.97 4.54
N ARG A 360 -11.27 18.66 4.24
CA ARG A 360 -11.39 18.14 2.87
C ARG A 360 -12.40 17.02 2.78
N ARG A 361 -13.33 17.10 1.83
CA ARG A 361 -14.37 16.10 1.54
C ARG A 361 -13.81 14.67 1.42
N SER A 362 -12.57 14.52 0.97
CA SER A 362 -11.80 13.28 0.84
C SER A 362 -10.80 12.96 1.97
N ARG A 363 -10.41 13.92 2.84
CA ARG A 363 -9.59 13.67 4.05
C ARG A 363 -10.44 13.45 5.31
N PHE A 364 -11.77 13.39 5.17
CA PHE A 364 -12.62 12.91 6.24
C PHE A 364 -12.41 11.44 6.52
N VAL A 365 -11.97 11.14 7.73
CA VAL A 365 -12.00 9.78 8.28
C VAL A 365 -13.30 9.58 9.03
N LYS A 366 -13.86 8.37 8.97
CA LYS A 366 -15.03 7.98 9.77
C LYS A 366 -14.60 7.08 10.92
N ILE A 367 -14.11 7.68 12.00
CA ILE A 367 -13.71 6.95 13.21
C ILE A 367 -14.93 6.86 14.13
N PHE A 368 -15.32 5.65 14.49
CA PHE A 368 -16.56 5.35 15.23
C PHE A 368 -17.86 5.92 14.61
N GLY A 369 -17.85 6.20 13.31
CA GLY A 369 -18.97 6.85 12.61
C GLY A 369 -18.97 8.39 12.69
N LEU A 370 -18.12 8.98 13.54
CA LEU A 370 -17.88 10.43 13.54
C LEU A 370 -17.05 10.79 12.30
N ARG A 371 -17.57 11.74 11.50
CA ARG A 371 -16.90 12.27 10.32
C ARG A 371 -15.91 13.34 10.78
N ILE A 372 -14.64 12.95 10.94
CA ILE A 372 -13.59 13.79 11.50
C ILE A 372 -12.73 14.35 10.39
N ASP A 373 -12.51 15.66 10.45
CA ASP A 373 -11.54 16.28 9.57
C ASP A 373 -10.13 16.22 10.16
N LEU A 374 -9.24 15.52 9.47
CA LEU A 374 -7.83 15.39 9.85
C LEU A 374 -7.10 16.74 9.84
N GLN A 375 -7.46 17.64 8.92
CA GLN A 375 -6.80 18.93 8.74
C GLN A 375 -7.21 19.94 9.81
N GLN A 376 -8.44 19.88 10.32
CA GLN A 376 -8.83 20.66 11.50
C GLN A 376 -7.99 20.27 12.72
N VAL A 377 -7.70 18.99 12.90
CA VAL A 377 -6.87 18.48 14.01
C VAL A 377 -5.42 18.90 13.87
N GLU A 378 -4.81 18.73 12.69
CA GLU A 378 -3.46 19.24 12.38
C GLU A 378 -3.32 20.69 12.84
N SER A 379 -4.34 21.50 12.56
CA SER A 379 -4.35 22.93 12.82
C SER A 379 -4.46 23.27 14.31
N THR A 380 -5.35 22.60 15.05
CA THR A 380 -5.51 22.83 16.51
C THR A 380 -4.28 22.37 17.31
N LEU A 381 -3.52 21.41 16.81
CA LEU A 381 -2.22 21.05 17.37
C LEU A 381 -1.16 22.09 17.06
N ALA A 382 -1.18 22.56 15.83
CA ALA A 382 -0.26 23.58 15.38
C ALA A 382 -0.48 24.88 16.22
N GLU A 383 -1.70 25.24 16.61
CA GLU A 383 -2.01 26.30 17.61
C GLU A 383 -1.32 26.14 18.96
N GLN A 384 -0.72 24.99 19.26
CA GLN A 384 0.04 24.72 20.48
C GLN A 384 1.55 24.63 20.22
N GLY A 385 2.01 25.14 19.07
CA GLY A 385 3.40 25.13 18.62
C GLY A 385 3.85 23.82 17.96
N LEU A 386 2.92 22.89 17.68
CA LEU A 386 3.26 21.51 17.27
C LEU A 386 3.11 21.32 15.75
N THR A 387 4.22 21.14 15.04
CA THR A 387 4.19 20.75 13.62
C THR A 387 3.73 19.30 13.50
N ALA A 388 2.47 19.09 13.08
CA ALA A 388 1.85 17.77 13.02
C ALA A 388 1.15 17.47 11.69
N CYS A 389 1.15 16.19 11.29
CA CYS A 389 0.46 15.64 10.13
C CYS A 389 -0.49 14.52 10.58
N CYS A 390 -1.77 14.62 10.23
CA CYS A 390 -2.80 13.68 10.62
C CYS A 390 -3.21 12.77 9.46
N VAL A 391 -3.24 11.46 9.73
CA VAL A 391 -3.67 10.42 8.79
C VAL A 391 -4.70 9.48 9.45
N GLY A 392 -5.56 8.89 8.63
CA GLY A 392 -6.51 7.88 9.09
C GLY A 392 -5.83 6.53 9.29
N GLY A 393 -5.85 6.02 10.51
CA GLY A 393 -5.70 4.58 10.77
C GLY A 393 -7.01 3.83 10.50
N THR A 394 -7.01 2.53 10.79
CA THR A 394 -8.17 1.65 10.50
C THR A 394 -9.38 1.96 11.38
N ASP A 395 -9.14 2.33 12.65
CA ASP A 395 -10.17 2.68 13.66
C ASP A 395 -9.70 3.83 14.58
N ASP A 396 -8.58 4.50 14.25
CA ASP A 396 -7.95 5.56 15.04
C ASP A 396 -7.44 6.71 14.15
N MET A 397 -7.25 7.89 14.74
CA MET A 397 -6.62 9.04 14.09
C MET A 397 -5.15 9.08 14.50
N ILE A 398 -4.25 9.03 13.52
CA ILE A 398 -2.82 9.08 13.77
C ILE A 398 -2.32 10.49 13.53
N VAL A 399 -1.47 10.97 14.41
CA VAL A 399 -0.91 12.32 14.47
C VAL A 399 0.61 12.17 14.53
N ALA A 400 1.30 12.27 13.40
CA ALA A 400 2.76 12.33 13.39
C ALA A 400 3.19 13.76 13.72
N VAL A 401 3.98 13.97 14.78
CA VAL A 401 4.40 15.29 15.27
C VAL A 401 5.93 15.41 15.26
N GLU A 402 6.45 16.53 14.78
CA GLU A 402 7.87 16.83 14.79
C GLU A 402 8.35 17.35 16.15
N GLY A 403 9.53 16.88 16.56
CA GLY A 403 10.28 17.47 17.68
C GLY A 403 9.74 17.12 19.06
N ALA A 404 10.62 17.22 20.05
CA ALA A 404 10.38 16.75 21.42
C ALA A 404 9.21 17.48 22.10
N SER A 405 8.04 16.84 22.06
CA SER A 405 6.76 17.36 22.54
C SER A 405 6.14 16.39 23.56
N ASP A 406 5.34 16.91 24.49
CA ASP A 406 4.55 16.08 25.40
C ASP A 406 3.46 15.36 24.60
N LEU A 407 3.76 14.12 24.20
CA LEU A 407 2.90 13.31 23.34
C LEU A 407 1.51 13.10 23.91
N GLU A 408 1.33 13.08 25.23
CA GLU A 408 0.01 12.89 25.85
C GLU A 408 -0.78 14.22 25.90
N ALA A 409 -0.09 15.35 26.02
CA ALA A 409 -0.70 16.67 25.79
C ALA A 409 -1.13 16.84 24.32
N VAL A 410 -0.27 16.49 23.35
CA VAL A 410 -0.60 16.46 21.91
C VAL A 410 -1.80 15.56 21.65
N ARG A 411 -1.81 14.36 22.24
CA ARG A 411 -2.89 13.36 22.07
C ARG A 411 -4.21 13.87 22.61
N SER A 412 -4.18 14.42 23.81
CA SER A 412 -5.34 15.02 24.48
C SER A 412 -5.86 16.24 23.74
N ALA A 413 -4.98 17.09 23.19
CA ALA A 413 -5.34 18.23 22.36
C ALA A 413 -6.02 17.81 21.06
N SER A 414 -5.42 16.87 20.34
CA SER A 414 -5.97 16.28 19.11
C SER A 414 -7.38 15.73 19.33
N ALA A 415 -7.56 15.00 20.44
CA ALA A 415 -8.81 14.34 20.78
C ALA A 415 -9.92 15.35 21.10
N ARG A 416 -9.58 16.40 21.86
CA ARG A 416 -10.49 17.55 22.08
C ARG A 416 -10.85 18.25 20.77
N ALA A 417 -9.90 18.42 19.86
CA ALA A 417 -10.09 19.13 18.59
C ALA A 417 -11.11 18.45 17.66
N CYS A 418 -11.19 17.11 17.65
CA CYS A 418 -12.14 16.34 16.82
C CYS A 418 -13.29 15.68 17.58
N GLY A 419 -13.39 15.86 18.91
CA GLY A 419 -14.39 15.19 19.73
C GLY A 419 -14.19 13.68 19.88
N LEU A 420 -12.97 13.17 19.66
CA LEU A 420 -12.64 11.76 19.92
C LEU A 420 -12.32 11.50 21.39
N PRO A 421 -12.52 10.26 21.88
CA PRO A 421 -11.83 9.77 23.06
C PRO A 421 -10.31 9.81 22.84
N VAL A 422 -9.53 10.23 23.84
CA VAL A 422 -8.05 10.36 23.76
C VAL A 422 -7.37 9.07 23.28
N ALA A 423 -7.90 7.91 23.68
CA ALA A 423 -7.41 6.59 23.25
C ALA A 423 -7.55 6.31 21.74
N ALA A 424 -8.43 7.03 21.02
CA ALA A 424 -8.63 6.91 19.58
C ALA A 424 -7.82 7.93 18.75
N VAL A 425 -7.00 8.74 19.44
CA VAL A 425 -5.87 9.44 18.83
C VAL A 425 -4.60 8.68 19.18
N ARG A 426 -3.70 8.53 18.21
CA ARG A 426 -2.35 8.03 18.41
C ARG A 426 -1.37 9.10 17.93
N VAL A 427 -0.46 9.53 18.81
CA VAL A 427 0.59 10.48 18.45
C VAL A 427 1.90 9.72 18.24
N CYS A 428 2.59 9.99 17.15
CA CYS A 428 3.89 9.42 16.82
C CYS A 428 4.91 10.56 16.74
N LEU A 429 5.96 10.49 17.57
CA LEU A 429 7.09 11.41 17.45
C LEU A 429 7.89 11.06 16.19
N VAL A 430 8.28 12.08 15.42
CA VAL A 430 9.27 11.96 14.35
C VAL A 430 10.32 13.06 14.48
N ASP A 431 11.57 12.78 14.12
CA ASP A 431 12.64 13.79 14.09
C ASP A 431 12.33 14.88 13.03
N GLU A 432 11.73 14.44 11.93
CA GLU A 432 11.28 15.26 10.80
C GLU A 432 10.18 14.51 10.04
N LEU A 433 9.11 15.20 9.64
CA LEU A 433 8.04 14.61 8.84
C LEU A 433 8.54 14.39 7.40
N PRO A 434 8.37 13.20 6.83
CA PRO A 434 8.63 12.93 5.42
C PRO A 434 7.84 13.88 4.56
N ARG A 435 8.53 14.54 3.64
CA ARG A 435 7.94 15.53 2.75
C ARG A 435 8.32 15.23 1.31
N THR A 436 7.36 15.50 0.44
CA THR A 436 7.57 15.45 -1.02
C THR A 436 8.66 16.46 -1.41
N GLY A 437 9.22 16.36 -2.62
CA GLY A 437 10.10 17.40 -3.18
C GLY A 437 9.48 18.80 -3.32
N THR A 438 8.18 18.93 -2.99
CA THR A 438 7.44 20.20 -2.88
C THR A 438 7.34 20.73 -1.45
N GLY A 439 7.98 20.06 -0.48
CA GLY A 439 8.01 20.34 0.96
C GLY A 439 6.67 20.18 1.71
N LYS A 440 5.61 19.69 1.05
CA LYS A 440 4.39 19.23 1.75
C LYS A 440 4.67 17.89 2.45
N PRO A 441 4.07 17.63 3.63
CA PRO A 441 4.05 16.29 4.21
C PRO A 441 3.60 15.26 3.17
N ASP A 442 4.44 14.27 2.94
CA ASP A 442 4.13 13.15 2.08
C ASP A 442 3.25 12.19 2.89
N LEU A 443 1.94 12.27 2.69
CA LEU A 443 0.97 11.47 3.46
C LEU A 443 1.24 9.96 3.36
N ARG A 444 1.89 9.49 2.29
CA ARG A 444 2.27 8.10 2.13
C ARG A 444 3.53 7.79 2.93
N ALA A 445 4.60 8.58 2.76
CA ALA A 445 5.83 8.37 3.52
C ALA A 445 5.66 8.65 5.03
N VAL A 446 4.72 9.53 5.43
CA VAL A 446 4.29 9.72 6.83
C VAL A 446 3.56 8.47 7.33
N ALA A 447 2.65 7.88 6.55
CA ALA A 447 1.99 6.63 6.92
C ALA A 447 2.97 5.44 6.99
N GLU A 448 4.01 5.44 6.15
CA GLU A 448 5.12 4.48 6.14
C GLU A 448 6.09 4.73 7.34
N LEU A 449 6.39 5.98 7.73
CA LEU A 449 7.15 6.29 8.94
C LEU A 449 6.40 5.92 10.22
N VAL A 450 5.09 6.16 10.26
CA VAL A 450 4.21 5.68 11.34
C VAL A 450 4.24 4.14 11.46
N HIS A 451 4.57 3.42 10.38
CA HIS A 451 4.86 1.98 10.39
C HIS A 451 6.29 1.62 10.84
N HIS A 452 7.23 2.57 10.85
CA HIS A 452 8.65 2.33 11.14
C HIS A 452 9.15 2.91 12.48
N ALA A 453 8.52 3.95 13.02
CA ALA A 453 8.99 4.73 14.18
C ALA A 453 8.68 4.11 15.56
N THR A 454 8.70 2.77 15.70
CA THR A 454 8.39 2.11 16.99
C THR A 454 9.48 1.12 17.44
N PRO A 455 10.39 1.54 18.35
CA PRO A 455 11.21 0.62 19.15
C PRO A 455 10.84 0.67 20.65
N ASP A 456 10.48 -0.50 21.18
CA ASP A 456 10.50 -0.97 22.58
C ASP A 456 9.85 -0.18 23.75
N SER A 457 9.04 -0.93 24.51
CA SER A 457 8.24 -0.58 25.72
C SER A 457 9.09 -0.65 27.02
N PRO A 458 8.56 -0.61 28.28
CA PRO A 458 7.17 -0.52 28.78
C PRO A 458 6.99 0.61 29.86
N GLU A 459 5.93 0.77 30.68
CA GLU A 459 4.85 -0.10 31.20
C GLU A 459 3.46 0.62 31.23
N ALA A 460 2.52 0.07 32.02
CA ALA A 460 1.22 0.56 32.48
C ALA A 460 0.06 0.75 31.46
N GLU A 461 -0.45 -0.26 30.76
CA GLU A 461 0.11 -1.57 30.38
C GLU A 461 -0.08 -1.67 28.87
N SER A 462 0.94 -2.15 28.16
CA SER A 462 0.98 -2.06 26.70
C SER A 462 -0.04 -2.97 26.03
N THR A 463 -0.74 -2.43 25.02
CA THR A 463 -1.27 -3.24 23.91
C THR A 463 -0.53 -2.87 22.62
N VAL A 464 0.79 -2.87 22.69
CA VAL A 464 1.63 -3.22 21.54
C VAL A 464 1.37 -4.71 21.29
N VAL A 465 1.19 -5.15 20.04
CA VAL A 465 1.25 -6.59 19.77
C VAL A 465 2.67 -7.02 20.07
N ASP A 466 2.83 -7.86 21.09
CA ASP A 466 4.13 -8.43 21.42
C ASP A 466 4.60 -9.28 20.22
N THR A 467 5.42 -8.67 19.37
CA THR A 467 6.01 -9.29 18.19
C THR A 467 7.01 -10.36 18.60
N ALA A 468 7.61 -10.31 19.80
CA ALA A 468 8.39 -11.42 20.34
C ALA A 468 7.51 -12.61 20.72
N ALA A 469 6.33 -12.40 21.31
CA ALA A 469 5.34 -13.46 21.54
C ALA A 469 4.71 -13.97 20.23
N LEU A 470 4.48 -13.12 19.22
CA LEU A 470 4.05 -13.59 17.89
C LEU A 470 5.16 -14.39 17.19
N ARG A 471 6.42 -13.93 17.20
CA ARG A 471 7.56 -14.73 16.71
C ARG A 471 7.65 -16.06 17.44
N THR A 472 7.44 -16.08 18.76
CA THR A 472 7.39 -17.30 19.57
C THR A 472 6.22 -18.20 19.19
N LEU A 473 5.02 -17.66 18.97
CA LEU A 473 3.84 -18.38 18.49
C LEU A 473 4.09 -18.99 17.11
N TYR A 474 4.69 -18.23 16.18
CA TYR A 474 5.04 -18.68 14.84
C TYR A 474 6.12 -19.78 14.90
N ALA A 475 7.16 -19.61 15.71
CA ALA A 475 8.17 -20.66 15.94
C ALA A 475 7.57 -21.93 16.57
N GLU A 476 6.64 -21.80 17.51
CA GLU A 476 5.96 -22.94 18.15
C GLU A 476 5.06 -23.69 17.16
N VAL A 477 4.15 -22.99 16.47
CA VAL A 477 3.08 -23.60 15.65
C VAL A 477 3.56 -23.99 14.26
N LEU A 478 4.43 -23.21 13.63
CA LEU A 478 5.00 -23.51 12.30
C LEU A 478 6.26 -24.34 12.38
N HIS A 479 6.81 -24.55 13.58
CA HIS A 479 8.02 -25.33 13.79
C HIS A 479 9.23 -24.75 13.00
N SER A 480 9.31 -23.43 12.80
CA SER A 480 10.50 -22.76 12.24
C SER A 480 11.51 -22.39 13.33
N GLY A 481 12.80 -22.37 12.98
CA GLY A 481 13.91 -21.93 13.85
C GLY A 481 14.42 -20.51 13.57
N GLN A 482 14.01 -19.92 12.43
CA GLN A 482 14.31 -18.53 12.06
C GLN A 482 12.96 -17.88 11.75
N VAL A 483 12.53 -16.99 12.64
CA VAL A 483 11.27 -16.24 12.54
C VAL A 483 11.61 -14.77 12.77
N THR A 484 11.53 -13.99 11.71
CA THR A 484 11.82 -12.54 11.68
C THR A 484 10.52 -11.74 11.71
N ASP A 485 10.62 -10.43 11.90
CA ASP A 485 9.45 -9.55 11.91
C ASP A 485 8.81 -9.40 10.52
N ASP A 486 9.59 -9.62 9.45
CA ASP A 486 9.12 -9.75 8.05
C ASP A 486 8.51 -11.13 7.73
N SER A 487 8.57 -12.09 8.65
CA SER A 487 8.05 -13.44 8.37
C SER A 487 6.52 -13.47 8.41
N SER A 488 5.91 -14.18 7.47
CA SER A 488 4.47 -14.46 7.43
C SER A 488 4.20 -15.97 7.57
N PHE A 489 2.93 -16.35 7.74
CA PHE A 489 2.58 -17.78 7.86
C PHE A 489 2.91 -18.53 6.57
N VAL A 490 2.73 -17.89 5.41
CA VAL A 490 3.10 -18.42 4.09
C VAL A 490 4.62 -18.49 3.89
N SER A 491 5.39 -17.47 4.29
CA SER A 491 6.86 -17.51 4.09
C SER A 491 7.55 -18.60 4.91
N LEU A 492 7.01 -18.93 6.09
CA LEU A 492 7.53 -19.98 6.97
C LEU A 492 6.98 -21.40 6.68
N GLY A 493 6.23 -21.60 5.59
CA GLY A 493 5.75 -22.93 5.21
C GLY A 493 4.56 -23.45 6.03
N GLY A 494 3.67 -22.55 6.44
CA GLY A 494 2.39 -22.89 7.04
C GLY A 494 1.50 -23.75 6.14
N ASP A 495 0.66 -24.57 6.77
CA ASP A 495 -0.13 -25.60 6.12
C ASP A 495 -1.55 -25.71 6.72
N SER A 496 -2.38 -26.56 6.12
CA SER A 496 -3.77 -26.79 6.54
C SER A 496 -3.98 -27.15 8.03
N LEU A 497 -3.01 -27.82 8.67
CA LEU A 497 -3.09 -28.25 10.07
C LEU A 497 -2.72 -27.10 11.01
N SER A 498 -1.57 -26.48 10.73
CA SER A 498 -1.06 -25.34 11.49
C SER A 498 -1.93 -24.08 11.33
N TYR A 499 -2.63 -23.92 10.21
CA TYR A 499 -3.51 -22.77 9.93
C TYR A 499 -4.59 -22.57 10.99
N VAL A 500 -5.31 -23.64 11.34
CA VAL A 500 -6.41 -23.57 12.31
C VAL A 500 -5.88 -23.27 13.71
N GLN A 501 -4.78 -23.94 14.10
CA GLN A 501 -4.16 -23.71 15.41
C GLN A 501 -3.58 -22.29 15.51
N MET A 502 -2.99 -21.78 14.43
CA MET A 502 -2.45 -20.44 14.35
C MET A 502 -3.58 -19.40 14.43
N SER A 503 -4.55 -19.42 13.52
CA SER A 503 -5.68 -18.47 13.51
C SER A 503 -6.38 -18.32 14.87
N LEU A 504 -6.63 -19.42 15.60
CA LEU A 504 -7.25 -19.39 16.93
C LEU A 504 -6.34 -18.90 18.06
N ARG A 505 -5.02 -19.01 17.91
CA ARG A 505 -4.04 -18.46 18.87
C ARG A 505 -3.77 -16.99 18.56
N LEU A 506 -3.66 -16.64 17.28
CA LEU A 506 -3.57 -15.29 16.76
C LEU A 506 -4.81 -14.46 17.16
N GLU A 507 -6.03 -14.95 16.91
CA GLU A 507 -7.28 -14.29 17.33
C GLU A 507 -7.33 -14.08 18.85
N ARG A 508 -6.75 -15.01 19.64
CA ARG A 508 -6.67 -14.86 21.10
C ARG A 508 -5.62 -13.83 21.56
N MET A 509 -4.53 -13.66 20.83
CA MET A 509 -3.48 -12.68 21.15
C MET A 509 -3.81 -11.28 20.63
N LEU A 510 -4.39 -11.18 19.43
CA LEU A 510 -4.75 -9.92 18.77
C LEU A 510 -6.15 -9.40 19.14
N GLY A 511 -7.01 -10.26 19.69
CA GLY A 511 -8.41 -9.98 19.98
C GLY A 511 -9.37 -10.16 18.79
N TYR A 512 -8.84 -10.25 17.58
CA TYR A 512 -9.54 -10.47 16.31
C TYR A 512 -8.60 -11.17 15.31
N LEU A 513 -9.12 -11.65 14.18
CA LEU A 513 -8.33 -12.26 13.11
C LEU A 513 -8.39 -11.41 11.83
N PRO A 514 -7.27 -10.81 11.37
CA PRO A 514 -7.23 -10.09 10.08
C PRO A 514 -7.49 -11.03 8.91
N GLN A 515 -8.22 -10.60 7.87
CA GLN A 515 -8.55 -11.47 6.72
C GLN A 515 -7.30 -12.04 6.01
N ASN A 516 -6.29 -11.19 5.80
CA ASN A 516 -5.04 -11.57 5.12
C ASN A 516 -3.92 -12.02 6.06
N TRP A 517 -4.21 -12.37 7.32
CA TRP A 517 -3.21 -12.69 8.36
C TRP A 517 -2.14 -13.72 7.93
N HIS A 518 -2.52 -14.62 7.03
CA HIS A 518 -1.64 -15.68 6.53
C HIS A 518 -0.50 -15.15 5.64
N THR A 519 -0.70 -14.01 4.97
CA THR A 519 0.32 -13.32 4.16
C THR A 519 0.89 -12.06 4.83
N THR A 520 0.19 -11.49 5.82
CA THR A 520 0.68 -10.41 6.69
C THR A 520 1.98 -10.81 7.39
N ALA A 521 2.98 -9.92 7.43
CA ALA A 521 4.20 -10.17 8.19
C ALA A 521 3.97 -9.94 9.69
N ILE A 522 4.78 -10.55 10.56
CA ILE A 522 4.59 -10.46 12.02
C ILE A 522 4.59 -9.01 12.52
N LYS A 523 5.39 -8.12 11.93
CA LYS A 523 5.44 -6.68 12.26
C LYS A 523 4.15 -5.91 11.90
N ASP A 524 3.41 -6.37 10.90
CA ASP A 524 2.24 -5.68 10.35
C ASP A 524 0.95 -6.03 11.13
N PHE A 525 1.04 -6.85 12.19
CA PHE A 525 -0.10 -7.15 13.06
C PHE A 525 -0.36 -6.06 14.08
N VAL A 526 -1.44 -5.31 13.86
CA VAL A 526 -1.94 -4.28 14.78
C VAL A 526 -3.04 -4.87 15.68
N PRO A 527 -3.06 -4.62 17.01
CA PRO A 527 -4.13 -5.09 17.88
C PRO A 527 -5.32 -4.13 17.79
N THR A 528 -6.55 -4.64 17.89
CA THR A 528 -7.76 -3.80 17.77
C THR A 528 -8.72 -4.06 18.93
N PRO A 529 -9.01 -3.06 19.78
CA PRO A 529 -9.82 -3.26 20.97
C PRO A 529 -11.32 -3.22 20.65
N ARG A 530 -11.92 -4.35 20.28
CA ARG A 530 -13.40 -4.50 20.37
C ARG A 530 -13.91 -5.94 20.48
N ARG A 531 -14.62 -6.23 21.58
CA ARG A 531 -15.45 -7.43 21.72
C ARG A 531 -16.69 -7.35 20.81
N ARG A 532 -16.68 -8.01 19.65
CA ARG A 532 -17.92 -8.32 18.92
C ARG A 532 -18.65 -9.51 19.56
N TRP A 533 -19.99 -9.47 19.55
CA TRP A 533 -20.85 -10.58 19.97
C TRP A 533 -20.85 -11.76 18.96
N TRP A 534 -20.37 -11.54 17.74
CA TRP A 534 -20.22 -12.52 16.67
C TRP A 534 -18.80 -12.46 16.12
N ARG A 535 -18.16 -13.62 15.91
CA ARG A 535 -16.80 -13.74 15.34
C ARG A 535 -16.90 -14.20 13.89
N ALA A 536 -16.11 -13.62 13.00
CA ALA A 536 -15.97 -14.15 11.64
C ALA A 536 -15.05 -15.39 11.69
N VAL A 537 -15.56 -16.54 11.26
CA VAL A 537 -14.78 -17.78 11.14
C VAL A 537 -14.60 -18.07 9.66
N GLU A 538 -13.37 -18.35 9.22
CA GLU A 538 -13.13 -18.72 7.82
C GLU A 538 -13.91 -19.97 7.42
N THR A 539 -14.47 -19.95 6.22
CA THR A 539 -15.31 -21.04 5.70
C THR A 539 -14.57 -22.37 5.65
N ASN A 540 -13.27 -22.39 5.33
CA ASN A 540 -12.47 -23.63 5.32
C ASN A 540 -12.28 -24.25 6.72
N VAL A 541 -12.36 -23.46 7.80
CA VAL A 541 -12.25 -23.93 9.18
C VAL A 541 -13.58 -24.51 9.62
N LEU A 542 -14.68 -23.80 9.33
CA LEU A 542 -16.03 -24.25 9.62
C LEU A 542 -16.38 -25.54 8.88
N LEU A 543 -16.07 -25.63 7.58
CA LEU A 543 -16.25 -26.84 6.78
C LEU A 543 -15.43 -28.02 7.31
N ARG A 544 -14.21 -27.79 7.80
CA ARG A 544 -13.39 -28.83 8.45
C ARG A 544 -14.06 -29.38 9.71
N ALA A 545 -14.55 -28.50 10.58
CA ALA A 545 -15.23 -28.86 11.82
C ALA A 545 -16.53 -29.64 11.57
N VAL A 546 -17.35 -29.16 10.64
CA VAL A 546 -18.59 -29.84 10.24
C VAL A 546 -18.27 -31.19 9.59
N ALA A 547 -17.31 -31.25 8.67
CA ALA A 547 -16.98 -32.48 7.98
C ALA A 547 -16.47 -33.59 8.91
N ILE A 548 -15.64 -33.30 9.92
CA ILE A 548 -15.18 -34.34 10.86
C ILE A 548 -16.32 -34.86 11.75
N VAL A 549 -17.21 -33.97 12.21
CA VAL A 549 -18.44 -34.36 12.92
C VAL A 549 -19.31 -35.27 12.05
N LEU A 550 -19.47 -34.92 10.76
CA LEU A 550 -20.25 -35.73 9.82
C LEU A 550 -19.62 -37.10 9.55
N ILE A 551 -18.30 -37.17 9.40
CA ILE A 551 -17.57 -38.44 9.20
C ILE A 551 -17.75 -39.37 10.40
N VAL A 552 -17.48 -38.88 11.63
CA VAL A 552 -17.58 -39.72 12.84
C VAL A 552 -19.03 -40.16 13.08
N GLY A 553 -20.00 -39.25 12.94
CA GLY A 553 -21.42 -39.58 13.14
C GLY A 553 -21.98 -40.56 12.10
N SER A 554 -21.59 -40.44 10.83
CA SER A 554 -22.01 -41.39 9.80
C SER A 554 -21.34 -42.76 9.92
N HIS A 555 -20.06 -42.83 10.30
CA HIS A 555 -19.38 -44.10 10.59
C HIS A 555 -19.96 -44.84 11.81
N ILE A 556 -20.46 -44.11 12.81
CA ILE A 556 -21.17 -44.65 13.98
C ILE A 556 -22.64 -45.00 13.67
N ARG A 557 -23.16 -44.55 12.51
CA ARG A 557 -24.57 -44.64 12.10
C ARG A 557 -25.55 -43.81 12.95
N LEU A 558 -25.06 -42.73 13.57
CA LEU A 558 -25.90 -41.74 14.28
C LEU A 558 -26.80 -40.94 13.33
N PHE A 559 -26.32 -40.66 12.12
CA PHE A 559 -27.08 -40.01 11.05
C PHE A 559 -26.47 -40.37 9.68
N GLY A 560 -27.30 -40.48 8.64
CA GLY A 560 -26.91 -41.00 7.33
C GLY A 560 -26.15 -40.02 6.41
N VAL A 561 -25.72 -38.86 6.90
CA VAL A 561 -25.15 -37.78 6.08
C VAL A 561 -23.69 -38.08 5.71
N LEU A 562 -23.50 -38.70 4.55
CA LEU A 562 -22.19 -38.96 3.95
C LEU A 562 -21.68 -37.75 3.16
N GLY A 563 -20.36 -37.72 2.88
CA GLY A 563 -19.74 -36.74 1.98
C GLY A 563 -18.70 -35.82 2.63
N GLY A 564 -18.62 -35.75 3.97
CA GLY A 564 -17.67 -34.89 4.69
C GLY A 564 -16.22 -34.98 4.19
N ALA A 565 -15.70 -36.19 3.95
CA ALA A 565 -14.35 -36.41 3.42
C ALA A 565 -14.11 -35.78 2.02
N HIS A 566 -15.16 -35.64 1.21
CA HIS A 566 -15.08 -35.09 -0.15
C HIS A 566 -15.05 -33.56 -0.11
N VAL A 567 -15.78 -32.96 0.83
CA VAL A 567 -15.64 -31.54 1.18
C VAL A 567 -14.24 -31.25 1.72
N LEU A 568 -13.67 -32.15 2.56
CA LEU A 568 -12.30 -32.00 3.05
C LEU A 568 -11.25 -32.02 1.94
N LEU A 569 -11.43 -32.79 0.86
CA LEU A 569 -10.52 -32.78 -0.30
C LEU A 569 -10.53 -31.42 -1.01
N GLY A 570 -11.72 -30.84 -1.24
CA GLY A 570 -11.84 -29.48 -1.78
C GLY A 570 -11.25 -28.41 -0.85
N VAL A 571 -11.50 -28.51 0.46
CA VAL A 571 -10.83 -27.66 1.45
C VAL A 571 -9.31 -27.81 1.36
N THR A 572 -8.78 -29.03 1.16
CA THR A 572 -7.33 -29.28 1.08
C THR A 572 -6.71 -28.60 -0.14
N GLY A 573 -7.35 -28.68 -1.31
CA GLY A 573 -6.91 -27.97 -2.53
C GLY A 573 -7.00 -26.45 -2.43
N TYR A 574 -8.06 -25.93 -1.80
CA TYR A 574 -8.25 -24.49 -1.54
C TYR A 574 -7.12 -23.93 -0.67
N ASN A 575 -6.75 -24.64 0.40
CA ASN A 575 -5.63 -24.25 1.27
C ASN A 575 -4.26 -24.41 0.59
N PHE A 576 -4.08 -25.47 -0.21
CA PHE A 576 -2.84 -25.68 -0.97
C PHE A 576 -2.53 -24.45 -1.86
N ALA A 577 -3.55 -23.97 -2.57
CA ALA A 577 -3.43 -22.79 -3.41
C ALA A 577 -3.07 -21.53 -2.60
N ARG A 578 -3.78 -21.26 -1.49
CA ARG A 578 -3.54 -20.10 -0.62
C ARG A 578 -2.17 -20.11 0.07
N PHE A 579 -1.63 -21.27 0.45
CA PHE A 579 -0.45 -21.32 1.34
C PHE A 579 0.86 -21.70 0.65
N HIS A 580 0.84 -22.28 -0.55
CA HIS A 580 2.05 -22.80 -1.19
C HIS A 580 2.39 -22.15 -2.53
N LEU A 581 1.44 -21.55 -3.24
CA LEU A 581 1.70 -21.00 -4.59
C LEU A 581 2.49 -19.69 -4.57
N ALA A 582 2.26 -18.83 -3.58
CA ALA A 582 3.00 -17.56 -3.44
C ALA A 582 4.51 -17.76 -3.19
N THR A 583 4.92 -18.89 -2.60
CA THR A 583 6.31 -19.21 -2.27
C THR A 583 7.18 -19.48 -3.52
N PRO A 584 8.50 -19.17 -3.52
CA PRO A 584 9.44 -19.61 -4.54
C PRO A 584 9.47 -21.13 -4.74
N ARG A 585 9.69 -21.59 -5.98
CA ARG A 585 9.61 -23.02 -6.37
C ARG A 585 10.40 -23.97 -5.48
N THR A 586 11.66 -23.63 -5.16
CA THR A 586 12.58 -24.46 -4.37
C THR A 586 12.16 -24.59 -2.90
N GLU A 587 11.62 -23.54 -2.32
CA GLU A 587 11.08 -23.51 -0.95
C GLU A 587 9.72 -24.20 -0.88
N ARG A 588 8.85 -24.00 -1.88
CA ARG A 588 7.55 -24.67 -2.01
C ARG A 588 7.68 -26.19 -1.90
N VAL A 589 8.65 -26.78 -2.61
CA VAL A 589 8.93 -28.24 -2.55
C VAL A 589 9.23 -28.67 -1.12
N ARG A 590 10.11 -27.94 -0.41
CA ARG A 590 10.46 -28.22 0.98
C ARG A 590 9.26 -28.11 1.93
N HIS A 591 8.46 -27.06 1.80
CA HIS A 591 7.30 -26.79 2.66
C HIS A 591 6.17 -27.82 2.45
N VAL A 592 5.89 -28.20 1.20
CA VAL A 592 4.88 -29.23 0.92
C VAL A 592 5.35 -30.61 1.40
N LEU A 593 6.61 -31.00 1.18
CA LEU A 593 7.14 -32.26 1.71
C LEU A 593 7.11 -32.32 3.25
N GLY A 594 7.41 -31.21 3.93
CA GLY A 594 7.25 -31.12 5.40
C GLY A 594 5.80 -31.26 5.85
N SER A 595 4.85 -30.78 5.06
CA SER A 595 3.41 -30.89 5.33
C SER A 595 2.88 -32.31 5.07
N VAL A 596 3.36 -32.97 4.00
CA VAL A 596 3.13 -34.40 3.76
C VAL A 596 3.68 -35.23 4.93
N ALA A 597 4.89 -34.96 5.41
CA ALA A 597 5.48 -35.68 6.55
C ALA A 597 4.67 -35.47 7.85
N ARG A 598 4.12 -34.27 8.09
CA ARG A 598 3.23 -33.98 9.23
C ARG A 598 1.92 -34.78 9.20
N ILE A 599 1.43 -35.16 8.03
CA ILE A 599 0.24 -36.01 7.86
C ILE A 599 0.61 -37.50 7.91
N ALA A 600 1.59 -37.90 7.10
CA ALA A 600 1.97 -39.31 6.92
C ALA A 600 2.58 -39.91 8.18
N VAL A 601 3.63 -39.31 8.76
CA VAL A 601 4.41 -39.94 9.84
C VAL A 601 3.57 -40.28 11.08
N PRO A 602 2.72 -39.37 11.63
CA PRO A 602 1.86 -39.73 12.76
C PRO A 602 0.84 -40.82 12.42
N SER A 603 0.33 -40.82 11.18
CA SER A 603 -0.62 -41.82 10.70
C SER A 603 0.03 -43.20 10.58
N MET A 604 1.20 -43.28 9.96
CA MET A 604 2.01 -44.51 9.83
C MET A 604 2.37 -45.09 11.21
N VAL A 605 2.79 -44.24 12.16
CA VAL A 605 3.11 -44.66 13.53
C VAL A 605 1.88 -45.18 14.27
N TRP A 606 0.74 -44.49 14.19
CA TRP A 606 -0.51 -44.96 14.80
C TRP A 606 -0.97 -46.28 14.20
N LEU A 607 -0.99 -46.41 12.87
CA LEU A 607 -1.34 -47.64 12.17
C LEU A 607 -0.40 -48.79 12.57
N GLY A 608 0.91 -48.55 12.66
CA GLY A 608 1.86 -49.55 13.15
C GLY A 608 1.59 -50.01 14.58
N VAL A 609 1.20 -49.10 15.48
CA VAL A 609 0.78 -49.43 16.86
C VAL A 609 -0.53 -50.22 16.87
N VAL A 610 -1.52 -49.84 16.05
CA VAL A 610 -2.79 -50.57 15.95
C VAL A 610 -2.55 -51.99 15.44
N ILE A 611 -1.77 -52.18 14.37
CA ILE A 611 -1.38 -53.50 13.85
C ILE A 611 -0.71 -54.34 14.94
N ALA A 612 0.25 -53.75 15.67
CA ALA A 612 0.98 -54.46 16.73
C ALA A 612 0.12 -54.86 17.94
N LEU A 613 -0.93 -54.09 18.26
CA LEU A 613 -1.79 -54.32 19.43
C LEU A 613 -3.04 -55.15 19.13
N THR A 614 -3.57 -55.08 17.90
CA THR A 614 -4.86 -55.69 17.53
C THR A 614 -4.73 -56.81 16.50
N GLY A 615 -3.67 -56.79 15.68
CA GLY A 615 -3.58 -57.62 14.48
C GLY A 615 -4.49 -57.15 13.33
N ASP A 616 -5.30 -56.10 13.52
CA ASP A 616 -6.06 -55.47 12.44
C ASP A 616 -5.10 -54.77 11.46
N TYR A 617 -5.49 -54.71 10.18
CA TYR A 617 -4.79 -54.04 9.07
C TYR A 617 -3.48 -54.71 8.58
N LEU A 618 -3.17 -54.52 7.30
CA LEU A 618 -1.92 -54.98 6.68
C LEU A 618 -0.77 -53.98 6.90
N VAL A 619 0.48 -54.46 6.81
CA VAL A 619 1.68 -53.60 6.83
C VAL A 619 1.66 -52.55 5.72
N THR A 620 1.07 -52.85 4.56
CA THR A 620 0.82 -51.88 3.48
C THR A 620 -0.04 -50.69 3.94
N SER A 621 -0.95 -50.90 4.89
CA SER A 621 -1.80 -49.85 5.46
C SER A 621 -0.97 -48.88 6.31
N ALA A 622 -0.06 -49.39 7.13
CA ALA A 622 0.89 -48.57 7.90
C ALA A 622 1.96 -47.89 7.03
N LEU A 623 2.15 -48.33 5.79
CA LEU A 623 3.03 -47.67 4.82
C LEU A 623 2.30 -46.69 3.89
N LEU A 624 0.97 -46.58 3.97
CA LEU A 624 0.14 -45.83 3.02
C LEU A 624 0.36 -46.30 1.56
N LEU A 625 0.32 -47.62 1.37
CA LEU A 625 0.50 -48.32 0.08
C LEU A 625 -0.69 -49.22 -0.29
N ASN A 626 -1.85 -49.09 0.36
CA ASN A 626 -3.04 -49.89 0.02
C ASN A 626 -3.61 -49.53 -1.36
N GLY A 627 -3.48 -48.28 -1.81
CA GLY A 627 -3.90 -47.86 -3.15
C GLY A 627 -3.09 -48.47 -4.30
N ILE A 628 -1.97 -49.16 -4.00
CA ILE A 628 -1.09 -49.80 -5.00
C ILE A 628 -0.93 -51.30 -4.73
N LEU A 629 -0.89 -51.72 -3.46
CA LEU A 629 -0.58 -53.08 -3.02
C LEU A 629 -1.65 -53.69 -2.09
N GLY A 630 -2.77 -52.98 -1.88
CA GLY A 630 -3.84 -53.40 -0.97
C GLY A 630 -4.83 -54.39 -1.61
N PRO A 631 -5.71 -55.00 -0.80
CA PRO A 631 -6.72 -55.94 -1.27
C PRO A 631 -7.87 -55.25 -2.02
N ASP A 632 -8.40 -55.95 -3.03
CA ASP A 632 -9.59 -55.55 -3.78
C ASP A 632 -10.88 -55.62 -2.92
N GLY A 633 -11.77 -54.64 -3.12
CA GLY A 633 -13.07 -54.54 -2.46
C GLY A 633 -13.02 -53.85 -1.10
N TRP A 634 -14.21 -53.62 -0.51
CA TRP A 634 -14.34 -52.90 0.76
C TRP A 634 -13.95 -53.78 1.95
N THR A 635 -12.68 -53.72 2.32
CA THR A 635 -12.10 -54.39 3.49
C THR A 635 -11.70 -53.36 4.57
N PRO A 636 -11.41 -53.78 5.83
CA PRO A 636 -10.99 -52.86 6.90
C PRO A 636 -9.80 -51.96 6.53
N GLU A 637 -8.90 -52.44 5.68
CA GLU A 637 -7.70 -51.75 5.17
C GLU A 637 -8.04 -50.38 4.53
N TRP A 638 -9.22 -50.25 3.93
CA TRP A 638 -9.66 -49.03 3.25
C TRP A 638 -10.19 -47.94 4.18
N ARG A 639 -10.30 -48.19 5.50
CA ARG A 639 -10.75 -47.17 6.48
C ARG A 639 -9.92 -45.88 6.48
N TYR A 640 -8.66 -45.93 6.06
CA TYR A 640 -7.74 -44.78 6.03
C TYR A 640 -7.47 -44.19 4.64
N TRP A 641 -8.23 -44.59 3.61
CA TRP A 641 -8.07 -44.17 2.20
C TRP A 641 -7.85 -42.65 2.02
N PHE A 642 -8.57 -41.83 2.80
CA PHE A 642 -8.52 -40.37 2.71
C PHE A 642 -7.12 -39.79 2.99
N ILE A 643 -6.39 -40.38 3.95
CA ILE A 643 -5.04 -39.95 4.32
C ILE A 643 -4.07 -40.27 3.18
N GLU A 644 -4.15 -41.50 2.66
CA GLU A 644 -3.35 -41.98 1.54
C GLU A 644 -3.60 -41.16 0.27
N ALA A 645 -4.88 -40.92 -0.08
CA ALA A 645 -5.27 -40.11 -1.23
C ALA A 645 -4.71 -38.68 -1.15
N ILE A 646 -4.78 -38.01 0.01
CA ILE A 646 -4.18 -36.68 0.20
C ILE A 646 -2.65 -36.72 0.08
N VAL A 647 -1.98 -37.70 0.68
CA VAL A 647 -0.52 -37.85 0.58
C VAL A 647 -0.11 -38.02 -0.89
N TYR A 648 -0.80 -38.87 -1.65
CA TYR A 648 -0.51 -39.12 -3.07
C TYR A 648 -0.76 -37.87 -3.92
N ILE A 649 -1.91 -37.21 -3.74
CA ILE A 649 -2.24 -35.97 -4.47
C ILE A 649 -1.17 -34.90 -4.20
N LEU A 650 -0.77 -34.68 -2.95
CA LEU A 650 0.25 -33.67 -2.61
C LEU A 650 1.62 -34.02 -3.19
N LEU A 651 2.02 -35.28 -3.18
CA LEU A 651 3.28 -35.75 -3.78
C LEU A 651 3.30 -35.60 -5.30
N VAL A 652 2.21 -35.95 -5.99
CA VAL A 652 2.09 -35.79 -7.46
C VAL A 652 2.06 -34.31 -7.84
N VAL A 653 1.25 -33.50 -7.15
CA VAL A 653 1.15 -32.06 -7.42
C VAL A 653 2.49 -31.36 -7.20
N ILE A 654 3.24 -31.69 -6.14
CA ILE A 654 4.54 -31.04 -5.91
C ILE A 654 5.62 -31.53 -6.89
N ALA A 655 5.59 -32.79 -7.31
CA ALA A 655 6.46 -33.29 -8.36
C ALA A 655 6.21 -32.55 -9.69
N VAL A 656 4.94 -32.37 -10.07
CA VAL A 656 4.53 -31.60 -11.27
C VAL A 656 4.95 -30.13 -11.17
N LEU A 657 4.68 -29.46 -10.04
CA LEU A 657 5.09 -28.06 -9.82
C LEU A 657 6.60 -27.87 -9.64
N SER A 658 7.37 -28.93 -9.42
CA SER A 658 8.84 -28.84 -9.41
C SER A 658 9.42 -28.55 -10.80
N ILE A 659 8.67 -28.81 -11.87
CA ILE A 659 9.10 -28.62 -13.26
C ILE A 659 9.09 -27.11 -13.61
N PRO A 660 10.24 -26.50 -13.99
CA PRO A 660 10.35 -25.04 -14.18
C PRO A 660 9.47 -24.45 -15.29
N LEU A 661 9.02 -25.26 -16.24
CA LEU A 661 8.05 -24.82 -17.26
C LEU A 661 6.64 -24.72 -16.66
N ILE A 662 6.25 -25.67 -15.83
CA ILE A 662 4.92 -25.75 -15.22
C ILE A 662 4.74 -24.66 -14.16
N ASP A 663 5.75 -24.42 -13.31
CA ASP A 663 5.73 -23.29 -12.35
C ASP A 663 5.57 -21.93 -13.05
N ARG A 664 6.18 -21.73 -14.22
CA ARG A 664 6.00 -20.50 -15.01
C ARG A 664 4.60 -20.36 -15.62
N VAL A 665 4.00 -21.47 -16.08
CA VAL A 665 2.62 -21.45 -16.61
C VAL A 665 1.62 -21.20 -15.49
N GLU A 666 1.78 -21.84 -14.33
CA GLU A 666 0.94 -21.62 -13.14
C GLU A 666 1.00 -20.15 -12.71
N ARG A 667 2.19 -19.58 -12.49
CA ARG A 667 2.34 -18.16 -12.10
C ARG A 667 1.73 -17.17 -13.10
N ARG A 668 1.76 -17.47 -14.41
CA ARG A 668 1.21 -16.59 -15.46
C ARG A 668 -0.30 -16.75 -15.64
N HIS A 669 -0.86 -17.93 -15.37
CA HIS A 669 -2.25 -18.29 -15.70
C HIS A 669 -2.93 -19.12 -14.59
N SER A 670 -2.71 -18.78 -13.31
CA SER A 670 -3.05 -19.61 -12.15
C SER A 670 -4.50 -20.13 -12.11
N PHE A 671 -5.49 -19.30 -12.46
CA PHE A 671 -6.90 -19.74 -12.55
C PHE A 671 -7.12 -20.81 -13.64
N TRP A 672 -6.66 -20.56 -14.87
CA TRP A 672 -6.82 -21.49 -15.98
C TRP A 672 -5.98 -22.76 -15.82
N PHE A 673 -4.83 -22.67 -15.13
CA PHE A 673 -4.04 -23.82 -14.73
C PHE A 673 -4.82 -24.73 -13.76
N ALA A 674 -5.47 -24.16 -12.74
CA ALA A 674 -6.33 -24.92 -11.83
C ALA A 674 -7.52 -25.56 -12.56
N MET A 675 -8.17 -24.83 -13.49
CA MET A 675 -9.25 -25.39 -14.32
C MET A 675 -8.77 -26.52 -15.25
N ALA A 676 -7.54 -26.46 -15.77
CA ALA A 676 -6.95 -27.56 -16.54
C ALA A 676 -6.72 -28.80 -15.66
N LEU A 677 -6.28 -28.64 -14.40
CA LEU A 677 -6.17 -29.75 -13.43
C LEU A 677 -7.53 -30.37 -13.09
N VAL A 678 -8.59 -29.56 -13.00
CA VAL A 678 -9.97 -30.07 -12.87
C VAL A 678 -10.31 -30.96 -14.07
N GLY A 679 -10.05 -30.48 -15.30
CA GLY A 679 -10.26 -31.27 -16.52
C GLY A 679 -9.53 -32.61 -16.51
N VAL A 680 -8.24 -32.63 -16.14
CA VAL A 680 -7.44 -33.86 -16.01
C VAL A 680 -8.02 -34.81 -14.96
N GLY A 681 -8.40 -34.31 -13.79
CA GLY A 681 -9.00 -35.13 -12.72
C GLY A 681 -10.37 -35.71 -13.04
N LEU A 682 -11.06 -35.19 -14.06
CA LEU A 682 -12.35 -35.71 -14.52
C LEU A 682 -12.20 -36.85 -15.54
N LEU A 683 -11.01 -37.10 -16.10
CA LEU A 683 -10.77 -38.18 -17.06
C LEU A 683 -11.01 -39.58 -16.46
N PRO A 684 -10.51 -39.92 -15.25
CA PRO A 684 -10.85 -41.19 -14.59
C PRO A 684 -12.33 -41.24 -14.20
N ARG A 685 -12.88 -40.11 -13.71
CA ARG A 685 -14.27 -39.99 -13.27
C ARG A 685 -15.26 -40.42 -14.35
N TYR A 686 -15.08 -39.95 -15.57
CA TYR A 686 -15.93 -40.30 -16.72
C TYR A 686 -15.42 -41.51 -17.53
N ARG A 687 -14.47 -42.29 -17.00
CA ARG A 687 -13.86 -43.46 -17.64
C ARG A 687 -13.29 -43.18 -19.04
N VAL A 688 -12.78 -41.97 -19.25
CA VAL A 688 -12.05 -41.60 -20.48
C VAL A 688 -10.65 -42.24 -20.48
N ILE A 689 -10.09 -42.45 -19.29
CA ILE A 689 -8.86 -43.22 -19.05
C ILE A 689 -9.17 -44.24 -17.96
N GLU A 690 -8.95 -45.52 -18.24
CA GLU A 690 -9.00 -46.58 -17.24
C GLU A 690 -7.64 -46.69 -16.54
N LEU A 691 -7.60 -46.26 -15.28
CA LEU A 691 -6.50 -46.54 -14.36
C LEU A 691 -6.88 -47.79 -13.57
N GLY A 692 -5.93 -48.72 -13.39
CA GLY A 692 -6.17 -50.06 -12.83
C GLY A 692 -6.43 -50.11 -11.32
N ASP A 693 -7.33 -49.27 -10.83
CA ASP A 693 -7.57 -48.98 -9.40
C ASP A 693 -8.48 -50.03 -8.68
N GLY A 694 -8.65 -51.22 -9.28
CA GLY A 694 -9.45 -52.31 -8.72
C GLY A 694 -10.93 -51.98 -8.50
N ASN A 695 -11.59 -52.70 -7.59
CA ASN A 695 -13.01 -52.49 -7.26
C ASN A 695 -13.29 -51.29 -6.31
N ASN A 696 -12.26 -50.55 -5.89
CA ASN A 696 -12.36 -49.49 -4.86
C ASN A 696 -12.33 -48.05 -5.43
N LEU A 697 -12.76 -47.89 -6.68
CA LEU A 697 -12.64 -46.69 -7.52
C LEU A 697 -12.93 -45.36 -6.81
N ILE A 698 -14.00 -45.21 -6.02
CA ILE A 698 -14.40 -43.92 -5.42
C ILE A 698 -13.40 -43.44 -4.33
N LEU A 699 -12.46 -44.28 -3.91
CA LEU A 699 -11.51 -44.05 -2.83
C LEU A 699 -10.07 -43.83 -3.33
N SER A 700 -9.79 -43.99 -4.62
CA SER A 700 -8.45 -43.81 -5.17
C SER A 700 -8.09 -42.33 -5.36
N ALA A 701 -6.80 -41.99 -5.20
CA ALA A 701 -6.28 -40.64 -5.34
C ALA A 701 -6.62 -40.02 -6.71
N SER A 702 -6.51 -40.83 -7.76
CA SER A 702 -6.87 -40.58 -9.16
C SER A 702 -8.34 -40.17 -9.32
N MET A 703 -9.27 -40.92 -8.73
CA MET A 703 -10.71 -40.70 -8.89
C MET A 703 -11.24 -39.50 -8.12
N VAL A 704 -10.56 -39.11 -7.03
CA VAL A 704 -10.97 -37.97 -6.18
C VAL A 704 -10.18 -36.67 -6.45
N PHE A 705 -9.13 -36.70 -7.26
CA PHE A 705 -8.26 -35.55 -7.53
C PHE A 705 -9.00 -34.30 -8.03
N TRP A 706 -10.04 -34.46 -8.85
CA TRP A 706 -10.83 -33.33 -9.35
C TRP A 706 -11.48 -32.49 -8.24
N LEU A 707 -11.82 -33.09 -7.07
CA LEU A 707 -12.34 -32.35 -5.92
C LEU A 707 -11.27 -31.42 -5.31
N PHE A 708 -10.03 -31.90 -5.22
CA PHE A 708 -8.88 -31.08 -4.80
C PHE A 708 -8.63 -29.95 -5.81
N ALA A 709 -8.66 -30.26 -7.12
CA ALA A 709 -8.48 -29.26 -8.16
C ALA A 709 -9.60 -28.20 -8.18
N LEU A 710 -10.85 -28.57 -7.89
CA LEU A 710 -11.96 -27.61 -7.73
C LEU A 710 -11.74 -26.70 -6.52
N GLY A 711 -11.21 -27.24 -5.42
CA GLY A 711 -10.78 -26.45 -4.26
C GLY A 711 -9.74 -25.38 -4.62
N TRP A 712 -8.72 -25.77 -5.38
CA TRP A 712 -7.70 -24.86 -5.90
C TRP A 712 -8.33 -23.79 -6.81
N ALA A 713 -9.17 -24.19 -7.77
CA ALA A 713 -9.85 -23.26 -8.68
C ALA A 713 -10.76 -22.25 -7.94
N ALA A 714 -11.40 -22.65 -6.84
CA ALA A 714 -12.13 -21.74 -5.97
C ALA A 714 -11.20 -20.71 -5.32
N ALA A 715 -10.03 -21.11 -4.82
CA ALA A 715 -9.06 -20.18 -4.23
C ALA A 715 -8.46 -19.17 -5.23
N THR A 716 -8.34 -19.53 -6.51
CA THR A 716 -7.81 -18.63 -7.56
C THR A 716 -8.90 -17.82 -8.29
N SER A 717 -10.15 -17.88 -7.84
CA SER A 717 -11.31 -17.21 -8.46
C SER A 717 -11.46 -15.72 -8.07
N THR A 718 -10.59 -14.88 -8.65
CA THR A 718 -10.50 -13.43 -8.36
C THR A 718 -11.65 -12.58 -8.90
N THR A 719 -12.39 -13.04 -9.91
CA THR A 719 -13.50 -12.29 -10.53
C THR A 719 -14.83 -13.01 -10.33
N VAL A 720 -15.94 -12.26 -10.39
CA VAL A 720 -17.30 -12.84 -10.36
C VAL A 720 -17.48 -13.86 -11.48
N TRP A 721 -16.90 -13.62 -12.67
CA TRP A 721 -16.95 -14.55 -13.79
C TRP A 721 -16.22 -15.87 -13.51
N HIS A 722 -15.01 -15.82 -12.92
CA HIS A 722 -14.30 -17.02 -12.48
C HIS A 722 -15.10 -17.82 -11.44
N ARG A 723 -15.74 -17.14 -10.48
CA ARG A 723 -16.61 -17.76 -9.47
C ARG A 723 -17.84 -18.45 -10.09
N MET A 724 -18.47 -17.80 -11.07
CA MET A 724 -19.58 -18.40 -11.84
C MET A 724 -19.14 -19.65 -12.61
N ILE A 725 -17.97 -19.63 -13.26
CA ILE A 725 -17.41 -20.79 -13.97
C ILE A 725 -17.18 -21.97 -13.00
N VAL A 726 -16.49 -21.74 -11.87
CA VAL A 726 -16.22 -22.81 -10.89
C VAL A 726 -17.53 -23.36 -10.31
N THR A 727 -18.51 -22.49 -10.03
CA THR A 727 -19.85 -22.90 -9.54
C THR A 727 -20.59 -23.76 -10.57
N ALA A 728 -20.57 -23.38 -11.85
CA ALA A 728 -21.18 -24.14 -12.92
C ALA A 728 -20.52 -25.52 -13.09
N VAL A 729 -19.19 -25.60 -12.98
CA VAL A 729 -18.46 -26.88 -13.05
C VAL A 729 -18.76 -27.76 -11.82
N ILE A 730 -18.85 -27.20 -10.61
CA ILE A 730 -19.30 -27.95 -9.41
C ILE A 730 -20.70 -28.53 -9.66
N ALA A 731 -21.65 -27.72 -10.13
CA ALA A 731 -23.02 -28.14 -10.39
C ALA A 731 -23.13 -29.20 -11.50
N ALA A 732 -22.26 -29.15 -12.52
CA ALA A 732 -22.22 -30.12 -13.61
C ALA A 732 -21.45 -31.42 -13.27
N THR A 733 -20.45 -31.36 -12.39
CA THR A 733 -19.51 -32.47 -12.16
C THR A 733 -19.62 -33.13 -10.79
N VAL A 734 -20.41 -32.63 -9.83
CA VAL A 734 -20.73 -33.42 -8.63
C VAL A 734 -21.83 -34.46 -8.89
N PRO A 735 -22.98 -34.15 -9.53
CA PRO A 735 -24.08 -35.10 -9.68
C PRO A 735 -23.70 -36.42 -10.38
N GLY A 736 -24.33 -37.51 -9.95
CA GLY A 736 -24.08 -38.87 -10.44
C GLY A 736 -22.79 -39.52 -9.93
N TYR A 737 -21.92 -38.80 -9.21
CA TYR A 737 -20.67 -39.39 -8.68
C TYR A 737 -20.92 -40.42 -7.58
N PHE A 738 -21.94 -40.16 -6.76
CA PHE A 738 -22.23 -40.94 -5.56
C PHE A 738 -23.38 -41.92 -5.80
N SER A 739 -23.49 -42.45 -7.02
CA SER A 739 -24.49 -43.43 -7.42
C SER A 739 -25.95 -42.98 -7.14
N GLY A 740 -26.22 -41.67 -7.20
CA GLY A 740 -27.56 -41.11 -6.97
C GLY A 740 -27.87 -40.72 -5.51
N ASP A 741 -26.90 -40.75 -4.60
CA ASP A 741 -27.04 -40.21 -3.24
C ASP A 741 -27.15 -38.67 -3.27
N LEU A 742 -28.37 -38.19 -3.48
CA LEU A 742 -28.68 -36.76 -3.56
C LEU A 742 -28.29 -35.98 -2.30
N GLN A 743 -28.36 -36.59 -1.11
CA GLN A 743 -27.98 -35.90 0.13
C GLN A 743 -26.47 -35.63 0.16
N ARG A 744 -25.66 -36.62 -0.22
CA ARG A 744 -24.21 -36.49 -0.34
C ARG A 744 -23.78 -35.57 -1.47
N GLU A 745 -24.50 -35.59 -2.61
CA GLU A 745 -24.26 -34.68 -3.73
C GLU A 745 -24.53 -33.22 -3.33
N LEU A 746 -25.69 -32.94 -2.71
CA LEU A 746 -26.02 -31.59 -2.22
C LEU A 746 -25.07 -31.11 -1.11
N LEU A 747 -24.60 -31.98 -0.22
CA LEU A 747 -23.60 -31.64 0.80
C LEU A 747 -22.28 -31.18 0.15
N VAL A 748 -21.81 -31.90 -0.88
CA VAL A 748 -20.55 -31.57 -1.57
C VAL A 748 -20.71 -30.31 -2.43
N ILE A 749 -21.81 -30.16 -3.17
CA ILE A 749 -22.11 -28.93 -3.92
C ILE A 749 -22.17 -27.72 -2.99
N GLY A 750 -22.89 -27.83 -1.86
CA GLY A 750 -22.98 -26.78 -0.86
C GLY A 750 -21.61 -26.44 -0.25
N GLY A 751 -20.86 -27.45 0.19
CA GLY A 751 -19.53 -27.25 0.78
C GLY A 751 -18.53 -26.58 -0.16
N LEU A 752 -18.48 -26.97 -1.44
CA LEU A 752 -17.63 -26.34 -2.44
C LEU A 752 -18.14 -24.95 -2.86
N GLY A 753 -19.46 -24.78 -3.00
CA GLY A 753 -20.07 -23.48 -3.29
C GLY A 753 -19.81 -22.44 -2.20
N LEU A 754 -19.84 -22.84 -0.93
CA LEU A 754 -19.45 -22.00 0.20
C LEU A 754 -18.00 -21.51 0.06
N LEU A 755 -17.05 -22.37 -0.37
CA LEU A 755 -15.65 -21.96 -0.60
C LEU A 755 -15.47 -20.95 -1.76
N VAL A 756 -16.38 -20.95 -2.74
CA VAL A 756 -16.34 -20.03 -3.90
C VAL A 756 -16.92 -18.65 -3.56
N TRP A 757 -17.99 -18.60 -2.76
CA TRP A 757 -18.77 -17.38 -2.55
C TRP A 757 -18.61 -16.72 -1.18
N LEU A 758 -18.23 -17.48 -0.15
CA LEU A 758 -18.12 -17.00 1.24
C LEU A 758 -16.73 -17.28 1.79
N GLU A 759 -15.95 -16.21 1.99
CA GLU A 759 -14.61 -16.29 2.58
C GLU A 759 -14.66 -16.55 4.09
N SER A 760 -15.62 -15.93 4.77
CA SER A 760 -15.88 -16.13 6.21
C SER A 760 -17.37 -16.08 6.54
N VAL A 761 -17.74 -16.74 7.64
CA VAL A 761 -19.11 -16.87 8.13
C VAL A 761 -19.19 -16.28 9.55
N PRO A 762 -20.16 -15.39 9.85
CA PRO A 762 -20.37 -14.88 11.21
C PRO A 762 -20.89 -15.99 12.12
N CYS A 763 -20.20 -16.21 13.25
CA CYS A 763 -20.38 -17.37 14.12
C CYS A 763 -20.32 -16.96 15.61
N PRO A 764 -21.17 -17.51 16.50
CA PRO A 764 -21.12 -17.19 17.93
C PRO A 764 -19.77 -17.59 18.59
N PRO A 765 -19.26 -16.84 19.59
CA PRO A 765 -17.96 -17.08 20.24
C PRO A 765 -17.77 -18.43 20.94
N VAL A 766 -18.85 -19.17 21.18
CA VAL A 766 -18.80 -20.57 21.68
C VAL A 766 -18.61 -21.52 20.50
N LEU A 767 -19.41 -21.36 19.45
CA LEU A 767 -19.38 -22.22 18.27
C LEU A 767 -18.07 -22.06 17.48
N SER A 768 -17.49 -20.86 17.41
CA SER A 768 -16.18 -20.64 16.79
C SER A 768 -15.05 -21.38 17.51
N ARG A 769 -15.06 -21.41 18.86
CA ARG A 769 -14.07 -22.15 19.66
C ARG A 769 -14.20 -23.66 19.47
N ILE A 770 -15.44 -24.17 19.46
CA ILE A 770 -15.71 -25.59 19.20
C ILE A 770 -15.26 -25.97 17.79
N ALA A 771 -15.66 -25.20 16.77
CA ALA A 771 -15.26 -25.42 15.39
C ALA A 771 -13.74 -25.40 15.23
N GLY A 772 -13.06 -24.44 15.89
CA GLY A 772 -11.61 -24.36 15.89
C GLY A 772 -10.92 -25.61 16.44
N VAL A 773 -11.32 -26.10 17.62
CA VAL A 773 -10.75 -27.32 18.22
C VAL A 773 -11.01 -28.54 17.33
N LEU A 774 -12.23 -28.71 16.83
CA LEU A 774 -12.58 -29.83 15.94
C LEU A 774 -11.79 -29.80 14.63
N ALA A 775 -11.61 -28.63 14.02
CA ALA A 775 -10.84 -28.48 12.80
C ALA A 775 -9.34 -28.72 13.01
N SER A 776 -8.74 -28.26 14.12
CA SER A 776 -7.34 -28.57 14.47
C SER A 776 -7.11 -30.05 14.76
N ALA A 777 -8.02 -30.70 15.49
CA ALA A 777 -7.91 -32.12 15.83
C ALA A 777 -8.40 -33.06 14.71
N SER A 778 -8.93 -32.53 13.60
CA SER A 778 -9.68 -33.30 12.58
C SER A 778 -8.96 -34.54 12.05
N LEU A 779 -7.65 -34.43 11.72
CA LEU A 779 -6.84 -35.58 11.31
C LEU A 779 -6.73 -36.66 12.40
N TYR A 780 -6.53 -36.25 13.66
CA TYR A 780 -6.34 -37.16 14.79
C TYR A 780 -7.65 -37.80 15.26
N ILE A 781 -8.77 -37.08 15.15
CA ILE A 781 -10.11 -37.65 15.30
C ILE A 781 -10.35 -38.69 14.20
N TYR A 782 -10.06 -38.37 12.93
CA TYR A 782 -10.16 -39.33 11.83
C TYR A 782 -9.28 -40.56 12.06
N LEU A 783 -8.06 -40.37 12.54
CA LEU A 783 -7.08 -41.44 12.76
C LEU A 783 -7.48 -42.40 13.89
N THR A 784 -8.07 -41.88 14.97
CA THR A 784 -8.37 -42.65 16.20
C THR A 784 -9.81 -43.13 16.33
N HIS A 785 -10.80 -42.48 15.68
CA HIS A 785 -12.21 -42.75 15.98
C HIS A 785 -12.60 -44.22 15.79
N PHE A 786 -12.09 -44.91 14.76
CA PHE A 786 -12.38 -46.32 14.48
C PHE A 786 -12.13 -47.20 15.71
N GLN A 787 -10.95 -47.11 16.31
CA GLN A 787 -10.58 -47.92 17.49
C GLN A 787 -11.45 -47.61 18.71
N VAL A 788 -12.02 -46.40 18.78
CA VAL A 788 -12.84 -45.93 19.91
C VAL A 788 -14.31 -46.30 19.74
N TYR A 789 -14.88 -46.17 18.54
CA TYR A 789 -16.31 -46.40 18.35
C TYR A 789 -16.67 -47.86 18.08
N LEU A 790 -15.78 -48.65 17.46
CA LEU A 790 -16.10 -50.04 17.11
C LEU A 790 -16.59 -50.88 18.31
N PRO A 791 -16.00 -50.79 19.51
CA PRO A 791 -16.46 -51.51 20.70
C PRO A 791 -17.76 -50.98 21.34
N LEU A 792 -18.20 -49.76 21.01
CA LEU A 792 -19.26 -49.05 21.75
C LEU A 792 -20.51 -48.72 20.92
N ARG A 793 -20.44 -48.85 19.60
CA ARG A 793 -21.46 -48.31 18.67
C ARG A 793 -22.84 -48.96 18.71
N GLU A 794 -22.92 -50.24 19.07
CA GLU A 794 -24.21 -50.96 19.11
C GLU A 794 -24.98 -50.63 20.40
N ASP A 795 -24.32 -50.64 21.56
CA ASP A 795 -24.97 -50.41 22.85
C ASP A 795 -25.12 -48.93 23.22
N HIS A 796 -24.10 -48.11 22.91
CA HIS A 796 -24.00 -46.72 23.37
C HIS A 796 -23.50 -45.76 22.27
N PRO A 797 -24.23 -45.58 21.14
CA PRO A 797 -23.77 -44.82 19.98
C PRO A 797 -23.41 -43.35 20.29
N TRP A 798 -24.18 -42.67 21.17
CA TRP A 798 -23.87 -41.29 21.59
C TRP A 798 -22.60 -41.19 22.44
N LEU A 799 -22.33 -42.20 23.30
CA LEU A 799 -21.11 -42.29 24.09
C LEU A 799 -19.91 -42.57 23.18
N ALA A 800 -20.06 -43.50 22.24
CA ALA A 800 -19.06 -43.82 21.23
C ALA A 800 -18.64 -42.56 20.45
N PHE A 801 -19.60 -41.76 20.01
CA PHE A 801 -19.36 -40.50 19.28
C PHE A 801 -18.64 -39.44 20.13
N ALA A 802 -19.11 -39.20 21.36
CA ALA A 802 -18.46 -38.26 22.26
C ALA A 802 -17.02 -38.69 22.59
N LEU A 803 -16.80 -39.99 22.84
CA LEU A 803 -15.49 -40.54 23.16
C LEU A 803 -14.55 -40.52 21.95
N SER A 804 -15.02 -40.81 20.73
CA SER A 804 -14.22 -40.70 19.50
C SER A 804 -13.69 -39.29 19.26
N ILE A 805 -14.53 -38.27 19.47
CA ILE A 805 -14.10 -36.87 19.37
C ILE A 805 -13.11 -36.52 20.49
N LEU A 806 -13.40 -36.92 21.74
CA LEU A 806 -12.54 -36.64 22.89
C LEU A 806 -11.15 -37.27 22.76
N VAL A 807 -11.07 -38.56 22.42
CA VAL A 807 -9.80 -39.28 22.23
C VAL A 807 -8.98 -38.66 21.10
N GLY A 808 -9.61 -38.29 19.98
CA GLY A 808 -8.92 -37.60 18.88
C GLY A 808 -8.33 -36.24 19.28
N ILE A 809 -9.05 -35.46 20.10
CA ILE A 809 -8.56 -34.19 20.66
C ILE A 809 -7.40 -34.42 21.63
N LEU A 810 -7.50 -35.41 22.54
CA LEU A 810 -6.42 -35.76 23.47
C LEU A 810 -5.18 -36.27 22.75
N PHE A 811 -5.34 -37.09 21.70
CA PHE A 811 -4.23 -37.60 20.90
C PHE A 811 -3.53 -36.48 20.12
N TRP A 812 -4.28 -35.56 19.52
CA TRP A 812 -3.74 -34.33 18.91
C TRP A 812 -2.89 -33.51 19.90
N GLN A 813 -3.41 -33.28 21.11
CA GLN A 813 -2.68 -32.57 22.17
C GLN A 813 -1.38 -33.30 22.56
N ALA A 814 -1.42 -34.62 22.74
CA ALA A 814 -0.25 -35.42 23.08
C ALA A 814 0.84 -35.35 21.99
N VAL A 815 0.48 -35.49 20.72
CA VAL A 815 1.42 -35.37 19.59
C VAL A 815 2.04 -33.96 19.54
N THR A 816 1.22 -32.91 19.70
CA THR A 816 1.67 -31.51 19.69
C THR A 816 2.67 -31.23 20.82
N VAL A 817 2.40 -31.71 22.03
CA VAL A 817 3.28 -31.56 23.20
C VAL A 817 4.60 -32.32 23.00
N THR A 818 4.55 -33.54 22.45
CA THR A 818 5.74 -34.37 22.24
C THR A 818 6.68 -33.76 21.19
N LEU A 819 6.14 -33.19 20.11
CA LEU A 819 6.92 -32.47 19.10
C LEU A 819 7.60 -31.21 19.67
N ALA A 820 6.91 -30.45 20.53
CA ALA A 820 7.46 -29.28 21.21
C ALA A 820 8.60 -29.64 22.19
N LEU A 821 8.44 -30.70 22.98
CA LEU A 821 9.46 -31.20 23.92
C LEU A 821 10.74 -31.62 23.20
N ARG A 822 10.62 -32.37 22.10
CA ARG A 822 11.76 -32.88 21.32
C ARG A 822 12.67 -31.75 20.82
N ARG A 823 12.10 -30.57 20.54
CA ARG A 823 12.82 -29.36 20.12
C ARG A 823 13.54 -28.64 21.24
N ARG A 824 12.95 -28.52 22.44
CA ARG A 824 13.62 -27.91 23.60
C ARG A 824 14.91 -28.66 23.95
N VAL A 825 14.88 -29.99 23.86
CA VAL A 825 16.07 -30.86 24.06
C VAL A 825 17.10 -30.68 22.94
N GLY A 826 16.66 -30.57 21.68
CA GLY A 826 17.57 -30.32 20.55
C GLY A 826 18.26 -28.95 20.62
N ALA A 827 17.52 -27.88 20.94
CA ALA A 827 18.06 -26.53 21.08
C ALA A 827 18.99 -26.39 22.31
N ALA A 828 18.72 -27.11 23.40
CA ALA A 828 19.60 -27.16 24.56
C ALA A 828 20.97 -27.79 24.21
N ARG A 829 20.98 -28.89 23.41
CA ARG A 829 22.21 -29.53 22.94
C ARG A 829 23.03 -28.64 21.99
N ALA A 830 22.38 -27.81 21.18
CA ALA A 830 23.08 -26.87 20.29
C ALA A 830 23.69 -25.66 21.03
N LYS A 831 23.27 -25.38 22.27
CA LYS A 831 23.80 -24.30 23.12
C LYS A 831 24.91 -24.74 24.08
N SER A 832 25.22 -26.04 24.17
CA SER A 832 26.15 -26.59 25.16
C SER A 832 27.58 -26.86 24.67
N ASP A 833 27.94 -26.44 23.45
CA ASP A 833 29.31 -26.56 22.90
C ASP A 833 30.04 -25.19 22.87
N PRO A 834 30.90 -24.87 23.85
CA PRO A 834 31.77 -23.70 23.82
C PRO A 834 33.19 -24.03 23.31
N ASN A 835 33.39 -23.77 22.01
CA ASN A 835 34.61 -23.44 21.23
C ASN A 835 36.04 -23.58 21.83
N PRO A 836 37.05 -23.80 20.96
CA PRO A 836 38.27 -22.97 21.05
C PRO A 836 38.83 -22.43 19.70
N ALA A 837 39.68 -21.41 19.85
CA ALA A 837 40.54 -20.71 18.87
C ALA A 837 41.11 -21.55 17.70
N GLY A 838 41.50 -21.02 16.54
CA GLY A 838 41.87 -19.63 16.19
C GLY A 838 43.33 -19.57 15.73
N THR A 839 43.60 -19.09 14.51
CA THR A 839 44.95 -18.85 13.98
C THR A 839 45.00 -17.59 13.12
N SER A 840 46.03 -16.77 13.33
CA SER A 840 46.28 -15.51 12.62
C SER A 840 47.60 -15.56 11.84
N SER A 841 47.55 -15.38 10.52
CA SER A 841 48.64 -14.91 9.62
C SER A 841 48.11 -14.94 8.18
N GLY A 842 48.50 -14.08 7.23
CA GLY A 842 49.29 -12.86 7.30
C GLY A 842 49.42 -12.23 5.90
N SER A 843 49.66 -10.93 5.83
CA SER A 843 50.17 -10.19 4.64
C SER A 843 51.58 -9.65 4.97
N PRO A 844 52.38 -9.06 4.06
CA PRO A 844 52.19 -8.82 2.62
C PRO A 844 53.20 -9.71 1.82
N PRO A 845 54.11 -9.31 0.89
CA PRO A 845 54.47 -8.01 0.28
C PRO A 845 54.05 -7.86 -1.20
N SER A 846 54.29 -6.67 -1.74
CA SER A 846 54.26 -6.29 -3.17
C SER A 846 55.53 -6.69 -3.93
N HIS A 847 55.43 -6.91 -5.25
CA HIS A 847 56.53 -6.68 -6.18
C HIS A 847 56.05 -5.94 -7.43
N ALA A 848 56.72 -4.83 -7.76
CA ALA A 848 56.57 -4.14 -9.03
C ALA A 848 57.55 -4.73 -10.07
N ALA A 849 57.12 -4.81 -11.32
CA ALA A 849 57.98 -4.94 -12.49
C ALA A 849 57.24 -4.44 -13.74
N GLU A 850 58.01 -3.86 -14.64
CA GLU A 850 57.59 -2.94 -15.69
C GLU A 850 56.84 -3.55 -16.90
N MET A 851 56.15 -2.64 -17.59
CA MET A 851 55.87 -2.56 -19.03
C MET A 851 57.03 -3.04 -19.95
N PRO A 852 56.86 -3.21 -21.30
CA PRO A 852 55.74 -2.77 -22.14
C PRO A 852 55.23 -3.76 -23.24
N GLY A 853 53.96 -3.56 -23.64
CA GLY A 853 53.56 -3.36 -25.04
C GLY A 853 53.67 -4.48 -26.09
N ARG A 854 52.52 -4.81 -26.72
CA ARG A 854 52.27 -4.53 -28.15
C ARG A 854 50.81 -4.79 -28.57
N SER A 855 50.23 -3.80 -29.25
CA SER A 855 49.05 -3.87 -30.13
C SER A 855 49.40 -4.60 -31.46
N PRO A 856 48.46 -4.81 -32.41
CA PRO A 856 46.98 -4.91 -32.34
C PRO A 856 46.43 -6.10 -33.20
N VAL A 857 45.15 -6.04 -33.61
CA VAL A 857 44.46 -6.87 -34.64
C VAL A 857 44.04 -8.27 -34.11
N ALA A 858 42.81 -8.77 -34.32
CA ALA A 858 41.74 -8.41 -35.26
C ALA A 858 40.38 -8.14 -34.57
#